data_AF-A0A0J1GRG6-F1
#
_entry.id   AF-A0A0J1GRG6-F1
#
_cell.length_a   1.000
_cell.length_b   1.000
_cell.length_c   1.000
_cell.angle_alpha   90.00
_cell.angle_beta   90.00
_cell.angle_gamma   90.00
#
_symmetry.space_group_name_H-M   'P 1'
#
loop_
_entity.id
_entity.type
_entity.pdbx_description
1 polymer ?
#
loop_
_entity_poly.entity_id
_entity_poly.type
_entity_poly.pdbx_seq_one_letter_code
_entity_poly.pdbx_strand_id
1 'polypeptide(L)'
;MDKDATHAPDSDSAPSAVSSKTRRPKRRAMAYGLVFLILILILPFIALPFVLATMGIQIHGFAGLSLGPSWGVKYVSFTVHDTTVTLHDFQLTPPSDVDSDRNERHQTLQVLNAAWQLRADSAHIQLPSSLNQGLSPVTTAGFPKNSLNGFPEGFQNGLTLKRVSLSLLSLSEPYAFSAHSEQAVLHFAVDDANPALSSQSAVSDSQPEQTIHPQIFNDFTLVLTTDPHTTLTGSVGNGQFTVFFPQDSQQHQYPIDFESGQFSVSWENHQTPLAIHLAHITPRWASVTPNFQQSGHDLTLRMNIDQPLATMKVTAKSLALDQPVDLPTFVEKPDEASEGIHLGKTIAHLAQLPLRKLKVKRFTYRNLLVNSKIVIETPHFRMNKPDRKARLHIKGQALAPNPYDINVLVKHRDTQLAHVKGSATGPKGNTVTCEGDVQFDSPLPKQLVCKGDIKQTRDITDKFDLTGVPNLRLNAPITFTAKQTQVRYKEPVTAADPRTHKNANKDTNKGTNKDADKGGNKVTSKDAETGNTDPLYALKSAKYQLSLSLPKEMMLALPGNVSKQPDIMIYTDTQLTLTAHYQQGSLSLILDNVPEPVKLSEVRMPEKRNTGEAKKTRPVEGSGTQTGSRTGNALTVHISQLRCTLPIITASSAIKSPDCRLHADVQGYMKALAPHPESRLTNLSLQSKVNAHWTANTLTTVWQNTRLHIDAIALQPKDSRWVDAIASDITITAHRWQATYRGNDKSTKISATQAVTVQSGLSAKQLITGDADSEQAVKALLRTRQKSKLPVQHYTGNLALTLSSTQIEAALPTALPTQAKPLSLVLNSQYQIKLAISQNKQRLPTLHSEGTTHVTQHTVQLGGNLYNKKHIDLLRFDGRYNWQQGNADITLHRNAIHFSAKQTLKKFYLPHLPVNYDLHAGSLNFDAHLRYRQHAPKAQQWQASVSLFTHDLSGYINNVHFADLDIAMSSEITPQGIRTLQPAGLHVGYLHAGVLLENLYAHLTFDTARDYYHLYRINAYMLGGSVSVHDVQTNNLLTIPPFPVVVHGLHLTELIDTLEAKDIEMTGIVDGRLPLAFVDGNPVIENGELHARYPGGILKYKEDSAIAQNIEAAGEQNLLVVGKILKNYHYRTLKVHLDYSKEGVMRTKAAFKGHNPDVLSGRPVNVNLSVQENIPALIKTLNMINSAKLEALFLKQMGIDK
;
A
#
# COMPACT_ATOMS: atom_id res chain seq x y z
N MET A 1 91.74 -20.07 -54.10
CA MET A 1 90.95 -19.25 -55.03
C MET A 1 90.67 -17.92 -54.32
N ASP A 2 91.64 -17.01 -54.18
CA ASP A 2 92.46 -16.34 -55.22
C ASP A 2 91.72 -15.16 -55.87
N LYS A 3 92.33 -14.01 -56.12
CA LYS A 3 93.58 -13.40 -55.58
C LYS A 3 93.66 -11.97 -56.13
N ASP A 4 94.45 -11.10 -55.48
CA ASP A 4 95.12 -9.96 -56.12
C ASP A 4 94.23 -8.90 -56.85
N ALA A 5 94.77 -7.80 -57.40
CA ALA A 5 95.73 -6.84 -56.82
C ALA A 5 95.73 -5.54 -57.66
N THR A 6 96.21 -4.44 -57.04
CA THR A 6 96.95 -3.31 -57.69
C THR A 6 96.26 -2.55 -58.86
N HIS A 7 96.79 -1.46 -59.46
CA HIS A 7 98.06 -0.73 -59.35
C HIS A 7 97.84 0.81 -59.31
N ALA A 8 98.93 1.56 -59.08
CA ALA A 8 99.05 3.01 -59.37
C ALA A 8 99.61 3.18 -60.83
N PRO A 9 100.61 4.03 -61.24
CA PRO A 9 101.48 4.98 -60.52
C PRO A 9 101.84 6.30 -61.29
N ASP A 10 102.87 7.04 -60.79
CA ASP A 10 103.97 7.70 -61.56
C ASP A 10 103.74 8.93 -62.51
N SER A 11 104.74 9.79 -62.81
CA SER A 11 106.09 10.06 -62.23
C SER A 11 106.74 11.38 -62.77
N ASP A 12 107.97 11.69 -62.30
CA ASP A 12 109.12 12.29 -63.05
C ASP A 12 109.20 13.81 -63.40
N SER A 13 110.38 14.45 -63.57
CA SER A 13 111.80 14.08 -63.25
C SER A 13 112.84 15.26 -63.32
N ALA A 14 114.01 15.08 -62.67
CA ALA A 14 115.40 15.40 -63.14
C ALA A 14 115.89 16.87 -63.43
N PRO A 15 117.22 17.14 -63.69
CA PRO A 15 118.45 16.75 -62.93
C PRO A 15 119.60 17.82 -62.84
N SER A 16 120.72 17.48 -62.14
CA SER A 16 122.13 18.02 -62.23
C SER A 16 122.45 19.45 -61.67
N ALA A 17 123.71 19.95 -61.52
CA ALA A 17 124.93 19.56 -60.75
C ALA A 17 125.88 20.83 -60.65
N VAL A 18 127.15 20.95 -60.15
CA VAL A 18 128.29 20.11 -59.65
C VAL A 18 129.18 20.91 -58.63
N SER A 19 129.88 20.24 -57.69
CA SER A 19 131.10 20.58 -56.87
C SER A 19 131.65 22.02 -56.63
N SER A 20 131.89 22.40 -55.35
CA SER A 20 133.23 22.77 -54.80
C SER A 20 133.24 22.97 -53.23
N LYS A 21 134.18 23.73 -52.63
CA LYS A 21 134.64 23.56 -51.21
C LYS A 21 134.19 24.63 -50.15
N THR A 22 134.23 24.20 -48.87
CA THR A 22 134.47 24.93 -47.58
C THR A 22 133.34 25.62 -46.72
N ARG A 23 133.43 25.37 -45.39
CA ARG A 23 132.96 26.11 -44.17
C ARG A 23 131.47 26.11 -43.68
N ARG A 24 131.21 25.32 -42.60
CA ARG A 24 130.21 25.52 -41.48
C ARG A 24 128.70 25.60 -41.86
N PRO A 25 127.70 25.69 -40.93
CA PRO A 25 127.70 25.64 -39.45
C PRO A 25 126.74 24.58 -38.80
N LYS A 26 126.63 24.56 -37.45
CA LYS A 26 125.59 23.82 -36.70
C LYS A 26 124.25 24.59 -36.72
N ARG A 27 123.11 23.98 -37.11
CA ARG A 27 121.76 24.51 -36.78
C ARG A 27 120.53 23.57 -36.85
N ARG A 28 120.64 22.28 -37.23
CA ARG A 28 119.46 21.43 -37.54
C ARG A 28 118.96 20.48 -36.44
N ALA A 29 119.70 20.25 -35.35
CA ALA A 29 119.29 19.28 -34.31
C ALA A 29 118.14 19.78 -33.40
N MET A 30 118.09 21.08 -33.11
CA MET A 30 117.19 21.64 -32.08
C MET A 30 115.72 21.75 -32.54
N ALA A 31 115.47 21.86 -33.84
CA ALA A 31 114.13 21.97 -34.41
C ALA A 31 113.31 20.68 -34.20
N TYR A 32 113.91 19.51 -34.46
CA TYR A 32 113.24 18.22 -34.25
C TYR A 32 112.92 17.96 -32.78
N GLY A 33 113.80 18.36 -31.85
CA GLY A 33 113.54 18.25 -30.42
C GLY A 33 112.35 19.08 -29.95
N LEU A 34 112.22 20.33 -30.42
CA LEU A 34 111.07 21.18 -30.09
C LEU A 34 109.76 20.63 -30.68
N VAL A 35 109.79 20.18 -31.95
CA VAL A 35 108.62 19.56 -32.60
C VAL A 35 108.21 18.28 -31.86
N PHE A 36 109.16 17.44 -31.42
CA PHE A 36 108.84 16.21 -30.67
C PHE A 36 108.27 16.49 -29.28
N LEU A 37 108.77 17.52 -28.58
CA LEU A 37 108.24 17.93 -27.28
C LEU A 37 106.85 18.60 -27.39
N ILE A 38 106.61 19.37 -28.45
CA ILE A 38 105.27 19.87 -28.79
C ILE A 38 104.35 18.70 -29.16
N LEU A 39 104.83 17.70 -29.91
CA LEU A 39 104.06 16.48 -30.20
C LEU A 39 103.69 15.73 -28.91
N ILE A 40 104.59 15.64 -27.94
CA ILE A 40 104.34 14.97 -26.64
C ILE A 40 103.35 15.77 -25.77
N LEU A 41 103.36 17.11 -25.82
CA LEU A 41 102.38 17.94 -25.09
C LEU A 41 101.00 17.96 -25.76
N ILE A 42 100.94 17.83 -27.08
CA ILE A 42 99.68 17.78 -27.85
C ILE A 42 99.13 16.34 -27.93
N LEU A 43 99.98 15.31 -27.84
CA LEU A 43 99.59 13.89 -27.84
C LEU A 43 98.47 13.56 -26.84
N PRO A 44 98.50 13.95 -25.55
CA PRO A 44 97.37 13.71 -24.66
C PRO A 44 96.11 14.48 -25.09
N PHE A 45 96.23 15.69 -25.64
CA PHE A 45 95.08 16.45 -26.14
C PHE A 45 94.46 15.87 -27.43
N ILE A 46 95.22 15.11 -28.23
CA ILE A 46 94.71 14.39 -29.42
C ILE A 46 94.25 12.97 -29.07
N ALA A 47 94.95 12.29 -28.16
CA ALA A 47 94.65 10.91 -27.77
C ALA A 47 93.49 10.80 -26.76
N LEU A 48 93.33 11.76 -25.83
CA LEU A 48 92.26 11.71 -24.83
C LEU A 48 90.86 11.71 -25.48
N PRO A 49 90.53 12.56 -26.48
CA PRO A 49 89.26 12.45 -27.21
C PRO A 49 89.09 11.10 -27.92
N PHE A 50 90.17 10.50 -28.43
CA PHE A 50 90.13 9.23 -29.16
C PHE A 50 89.89 8.04 -28.22
N VAL A 51 90.55 8.00 -27.06
CA VAL A 51 90.33 6.99 -26.02
C VAL A 51 88.92 7.11 -25.43
N LEU A 52 88.48 8.34 -25.10
CA LEU A 52 87.11 8.58 -24.64
C LEU A 52 86.07 8.16 -25.69
N ALA A 53 86.31 8.43 -26.98
CA ALA A 53 85.42 7.97 -28.05
C ALA A 53 85.32 6.44 -28.14
N THR A 54 86.41 5.69 -27.88
CA THR A 54 86.33 4.22 -27.77
C THR A 54 85.58 3.74 -26.52
N MET A 55 85.43 4.58 -25.49
CA MET A 55 84.59 4.35 -24.31
C MET A 55 83.15 4.88 -24.48
N GLY A 56 82.77 5.31 -25.69
CA GLY A 56 81.44 5.86 -25.98
C GLY A 56 81.21 7.28 -25.46
N ILE A 57 82.28 8.02 -25.12
CA ILE A 57 82.26 9.40 -24.61
C ILE A 57 82.91 10.35 -25.63
N GLN A 58 82.13 11.21 -26.28
CA GLN A 58 82.63 12.19 -27.26
C GLN A 58 82.61 13.60 -26.67
N ILE A 59 83.76 14.23 -26.48
CA ILE A 59 83.84 15.65 -26.06
C ILE A 59 83.62 16.55 -27.28
N HIS A 60 82.61 17.42 -27.23
CA HIS A 60 82.23 18.34 -28.31
C HIS A 60 82.82 19.74 -28.15
N GLY A 61 83.16 20.15 -26.92
CA GLY A 61 83.80 21.44 -26.69
C GLY A 61 84.16 21.71 -25.23
N PHE A 62 85.17 22.56 -25.03
CA PHE A 62 85.57 23.08 -23.73
C PHE A 62 85.97 24.56 -23.87
N ALA A 63 85.60 25.41 -22.91
CA ALA A 63 85.93 26.84 -22.96
C ALA A 63 86.14 27.45 -21.57
N GLY A 64 87.02 28.45 -21.49
CA GLY A 64 87.28 29.23 -20.28
C GLY A 64 87.96 28.45 -19.16
N LEU A 65 89.14 27.87 -19.42
CA LEU A 65 89.98 27.24 -18.40
C LEU A 65 90.55 28.29 -17.43
N SER A 66 90.42 28.07 -16.12
CA SER A 66 91.09 28.84 -15.07
C SER A 66 91.89 27.91 -14.15
N LEU A 67 93.22 28.04 -14.19
CA LEU A 67 94.15 27.24 -13.40
C LEU A 67 94.38 27.91 -12.04
N GLY A 68 93.70 27.40 -11.01
CA GLY A 68 93.85 27.82 -9.61
C GLY A 68 93.96 26.62 -8.66
N PRO A 69 93.77 26.80 -7.34
CA PRO A 69 93.76 25.70 -6.37
C PRO A 69 92.57 24.74 -6.56
N SER A 70 91.50 25.18 -7.23
CA SER A 70 90.57 24.33 -7.98
C SER A 70 90.76 24.57 -9.48
N TRP A 71 90.55 23.54 -10.30
CA TRP A 71 90.59 23.69 -11.76
C TRP A 71 89.20 24.05 -12.27
N GLY A 72 89.03 25.30 -12.70
CA GLY A 72 87.76 25.80 -13.23
C GLY A 72 87.70 25.68 -14.76
N VAL A 73 86.52 25.35 -15.29
CA VAL A 73 86.21 25.43 -16.73
C VAL A 73 84.80 25.98 -16.87
N LYS A 74 84.64 27.12 -17.57
CA LYS A 74 83.31 27.76 -17.70
C LYS A 74 82.28 26.93 -18.46
N TYR A 75 82.73 26.12 -19.41
CA TYR A 75 81.86 25.30 -20.26
C TYR A 75 82.56 24.02 -20.69
N VAL A 76 81.88 22.88 -20.54
CA VAL A 76 82.28 21.57 -21.09
C VAL A 76 81.05 20.87 -21.67
N SER A 77 81.16 20.34 -22.88
CA SER A 77 80.11 19.56 -23.55
C SER A 77 80.64 18.21 -24.02
N PHE A 78 79.92 17.12 -23.71
CA PHE A 78 80.25 15.76 -24.13
C PHE A 78 79.00 14.87 -24.27
N THR A 79 79.01 13.92 -25.20
CA THR A 79 77.95 12.91 -25.35
C THR A 79 78.39 11.56 -24.84
N VAL A 80 77.50 10.86 -24.12
CA VAL A 80 77.66 9.46 -23.70
C VAL A 80 76.48 8.66 -24.26
N HIS A 81 76.73 7.67 -25.13
CA HIS A 81 75.69 6.79 -25.70
C HIS A 81 74.40 7.56 -26.10
N ASP A 82 74.51 8.41 -27.12
CA ASP A 82 73.44 9.31 -27.64
C ASP A 82 72.81 10.30 -26.63
N THR A 83 73.42 10.50 -25.46
CA THR A 83 72.98 11.44 -24.42
C THR A 83 74.00 12.59 -24.27
N THR A 84 73.67 13.80 -24.73
CA THR A 84 74.58 14.96 -24.61
C THR A 84 74.47 15.61 -23.24
N VAL A 85 75.59 15.76 -22.56
CA VAL A 85 75.74 16.42 -21.25
C VAL A 85 76.55 17.70 -21.45
N THR A 86 75.99 18.83 -21.03
CA THR A 86 76.68 20.12 -20.95
C THR A 86 76.80 20.55 -19.49
N LEU A 87 77.98 21.03 -19.09
CA LEU A 87 78.30 21.51 -17.73
C LEU A 87 78.71 22.98 -17.82
N HIS A 88 78.11 23.83 -16.97
CA HIS A 88 78.41 25.26 -16.89
C HIS A 88 79.03 25.62 -15.53
N ASP A 89 80.02 26.52 -15.58
CA ASP A 89 80.84 26.97 -14.44
C ASP A 89 81.31 25.80 -13.56
N PHE A 90 81.93 24.82 -14.24
CA PHE A 90 82.49 23.60 -13.69
C PHE A 90 83.75 23.87 -12.87
N GLN A 91 83.85 23.24 -11.70
CA GLN A 91 85.02 23.29 -10.82
C GLN A 91 85.39 21.87 -10.38
N LEU A 92 86.63 21.48 -10.66
CA LEU A 92 87.25 20.26 -10.16
C LEU A 92 88.01 20.58 -8.86
N THR A 93 87.57 19.99 -7.75
CA THR A 93 88.24 20.06 -6.44
C THR A 93 88.97 18.74 -6.15
N PRO A 94 90.27 18.78 -5.78
CA PRO A 94 90.98 17.57 -5.34
C PRO A 94 90.37 17.01 -4.05
N PRO A 95 90.48 15.70 -3.78
CA PRO A 95 90.13 15.13 -2.49
C PRO A 95 90.99 15.79 -1.39
N SER A 96 90.35 16.40 -0.40
CA SER A 96 91.01 17.03 0.73
C SER A 96 91.26 16.01 1.84
N ASP A 97 92.51 15.82 2.23
CA ASP A 97 92.82 15.19 3.52
C ASP A 97 92.17 16.01 4.64
N VAL A 98 91.26 15.36 5.39
CA VAL A 98 90.69 15.90 6.63
C VAL A 98 91.32 15.13 7.76
N ASP A 99 92.23 15.80 8.47
CA ASP A 99 92.93 15.27 9.63
C ASP A 99 91.96 14.99 10.80
N SER A 100 92.41 14.20 11.77
CA SER A 100 91.51 13.57 12.74
C SER A 100 90.86 14.54 13.73
N ASP A 101 89.53 14.48 13.85
CA ASP A 101 88.88 14.58 15.16
C ASP A 101 87.59 13.73 15.23
N ARG A 102 87.18 13.37 16.45
CA ARG A 102 86.12 12.39 16.73
C ARG A 102 84.74 13.03 16.84
N ASN A 103 83.75 12.45 16.14
CA ASN A 103 82.46 12.12 16.77
C ASN A 103 81.70 11.04 16.00
N GLU A 104 81.21 10.02 16.72
CA GLU A 104 80.52 8.87 16.12
C GLU A 104 79.00 9.11 16.03
N ARG A 105 78.49 9.36 14.82
CA ARG A 105 77.12 9.00 14.35
C ARG A 105 76.93 9.41 12.88
N HIS A 106 76.94 8.43 11.98
CA HIS A 106 76.18 8.32 10.70
C HIS A 106 76.87 7.34 9.73
N GLN A 107 76.69 6.03 9.96
CA GLN A 107 77.17 5.00 9.03
C GLN A 107 76.24 4.88 7.81
N THR A 108 76.50 5.70 6.78
CA THR A 108 75.95 5.48 5.42
C THR A 108 76.73 6.17 4.29
N LEU A 109 77.67 7.08 4.60
CA LEU A 109 78.40 7.91 3.62
C LEU A 109 79.93 7.67 3.59
N GLN A 110 80.41 6.47 3.98
CA GLN A 110 81.85 6.16 4.05
C GLN A 110 82.49 5.67 2.73
N VAL A 111 81.87 5.92 1.58
CA VAL A 111 82.43 5.59 0.24
C VAL A 111 82.73 6.84 -0.60
N LEU A 112 82.21 8.02 -0.24
CA LEU A 112 82.29 9.23 -1.08
C LEU A 112 83.58 10.06 -0.94
N ASN A 113 84.42 9.80 0.07
CA ASN A 113 85.49 10.73 0.45
C ASN A 113 86.87 10.45 -0.18
N ALA A 114 87.00 9.42 -1.03
CA ALA A 114 88.22 9.13 -1.79
C ALA A 114 88.15 9.59 -3.27
N ALA A 115 87.03 10.20 -3.67
CA ALA A 115 86.76 10.63 -5.04
C ALA A 115 87.10 12.12 -5.25
N TRP A 116 87.48 12.47 -6.49
CA TRP A 116 87.49 13.87 -6.92
C TRP A 116 86.06 14.43 -6.90
N GLN A 117 85.85 15.54 -6.18
CA GLN A 117 84.56 16.23 -6.19
C GLN A 117 84.51 17.23 -7.33
N LEU A 118 83.65 16.93 -8.30
CA LEU A 118 83.29 17.77 -9.43
C LEU A 118 82.07 18.60 -8.99
N ARG A 119 82.07 19.92 -9.18
CA ARG A 119 80.90 20.77 -8.94
C ARG A 119 80.60 21.60 -10.17
N ALA A 120 79.32 21.84 -10.45
CA ALA A 120 78.87 22.72 -11.54
C ALA A 120 77.56 23.42 -11.13
N ASP A 121 77.43 24.71 -11.46
CA ASP A 121 76.23 25.48 -11.08
C ASP A 121 74.99 25.05 -11.89
N SER A 122 75.18 24.62 -13.14
CA SER A 122 74.18 23.84 -13.87
C SER A 122 74.78 22.76 -14.78
N ALA A 123 73.96 21.73 -15.03
CA ALA A 123 74.20 20.75 -16.08
C ALA A 123 72.92 20.55 -16.89
N HIS A 124 72.98 20.63 -18.23
CA HIS A 124 71.85 20.26 -19.09
C HIS A 124 72.16 18.95 -19.80
N ILE A 125 71.28 17.95 -19.58
CA ILE A 125 71.38 16.60 -20.12
C ILE A 125 70.27 16.43 -21.16
N GLN A 126 70.63 16.38 -22.45
CA GLN A 126 69.72 16.11 -23.56
C GLN A 126 69.27 14.65 -23.53
N LEU A 127 67.96 14.39 -23.62
CA LEU A 127 67.43 13.03 -23.51
C LEU A 127 67.81 12.15 -24.72
N PRO A 128 68.03 10.82 -24.53
CA PRO A 128 68.30 9.90 -25.62
C PRO A 128 67.22 9.91 -26.71
N SER A 129 67.61 9.68 -27.96
CA SER A 129 66.72 9.66 -29.12
C SER A 129 65.55 8.66 -29.00
N SER A 130 65.78 7.51 -28.35
CA SER A 130 64.78 6.49 -28.06
C SER A 130 63.78 6.93 -26.98
N LEU A 131 64.24 7.66 -25.96
CA LEU A 131 63.37 8.24 -24.92
C LEU A 131 62.49 9.33 -25.52
N ASN A 132 63.05 10.17 -26.41
CA ASN A 132 62.31 11.20 -27.13
C ASN A 132 61.22 10.61 -28.03
N GLN A 133 61.49 9.52 -28.76
CA GLN A 133 60.45 8.82 -29.54
C GLN A 133 59.30 8.26 -28.69
N GLY A 134 59.52 7.99 -27.40
CA GLY A 134 58.48 7.58 -26.44
C GLY A 134 57.77 8.73 -25.71
N LEU A 135 58.27 9.96 -25.82
CA LEU A 135 57.79 11.16 -25.11
C LEU A 135 57.21 12.24 -26.03
N SER A 136 57.64 12.29 -27.29
CA SER A 136 57.06 13.15 -28.32
C SER A 136 55.61 12.73 -28.65
N PRO A 137 54.72 13.68 -29.01
CA PRO A 137 53.37 13.35 -29.43
C PRO A 137 53.39 12.51 -30.72
N VAL A 138 52.72 11.35 -30.70
CA VAL A 138 52.62 10.47 -31.86
C VAL A 138 51.60 11.05 -32.85
N THR A 139 52.09 11.82 -33.81
CA THR A 139 51.28 12.47 -34.86
C THR A 139 50.75 11.46 -35.86
N THR A 140 49.59 10.85 -35.57
CA THR A 140 48.83 10.02 -36.51
C THR A 140 48.09 10.87 -37.55
N ALA A 141 48.82 11.72 -38.27
CA ALA A 141 48.39 12.45 -39.46
C ALA A 141 49.59 12.56 -40.42
N GLY A 142 49.45 12.09 -41.66
CA GLY A 142 50.58 11.89 -42.56
C GLY A 142 51.15 13.18 -43.16
N PHE A 143 52.22 13.71 -42.58
CA PHE A 143 53.05 14.77 -43.17
C PHE A 143 54.52 14.32 -43.36
N PRO A 144 55.24 14.80 -44.40
CA PRO A 144 56.59 14.33 -44.70
C PRO A 144 57.65 14.90 -43.76
N LYS A 145 58.61 14.06 -43.33
CA LYS A 145 59.90 14.54 -42.79
C LYS A 145 60.72 15.19 -43.91
N ASN A 146 60.60 16.51 -44.11
CA ASN A 146 61.49 17.30 -44.98
C ASN A 146 61.34 18.82 -44.77
N SER A 147 61.92 19.36 -43.69
CA SER A 147 62.38 20.77 -43.58
C SER A 147 63.00 21.05 -42.21
N LEU A 148 64.29 20.78 -42.02
CA LEU A 148 65.05 21.15 -40.80
C LEU A 148 66.48 21.65 -41.10
N ASN A 149 66.61 22.47 -42.14
CA ASN A 149 67.78 23.34 -42.34
C ASN A 149 67.37 24.77 -41.95
N GLY A 150 67.90 25.33 -40.85
CA GLY A 150 67.76 26.76 -40.55
C GLY A 150 67.17 27.18 -39.20
N PHE A 151 67.17 26.34 -38.16
CA PHE A 151 66.94 26.79 -36.78
C PHE A 151 68.27 26.98 -36.03
N PRO A 152 68.44 28.05 -35.22
CA PRO A 152 69.53 28.15 -34.25
C PRO A 152 69.40 27.09 -33.15
N GLU A 153 70.49 26.81 -32.43
CA GLU A 153 70.49 25.85 -31.32
C GLU A 153 69.59 26.33 -30.17
N GLY A 154 68.51 25.60 -29.88
CA GLY A 154 67.62 25.88 -28.76
C GLY A 154 66.51 24.83 -28.60
N PHE A 155 66.29 24.39 -27.35
CA PHE A 155 65.15 23.57 -26.90
C PHE A 155 64.87 22.25 -27.63
N GLN A 156 65.69 21.24 -27.35
CA GLN A 156 65.23 19.84 -27.33
C GLN A 156 64.85 19.41 -25.91
N ASN A 157 64.14 18.30 -25.76
CA ASN A 157 63.83 17.69 -24.46
C ASN A 157 65.12 17.45 -23.65
N GLY A 158 65.14 17.92 -22.40
CA GLY A 158 66.35 17.85 -21.58
C GLY A 158 66.10 18.04 -20.09
N LEU A 159 67.00 17.46 -19.29
CA LEU A 159 67.03 17.54 -17.84
C LEU A 159 68.08 18.58 -17.41
N THR A 160 67.62 19.71 -16.88
CA THR A 160 68.44 20.77 -16.30
C THR A 160 68.66 20.49 -14.81
N LEU A 161 69.84 20.00 -14.45
CA LEU A 161 70.29 19.92 -13.06
C LEU A 161 70.86 21.27 -12.61
N LYS A 162 70.55 21.70 -11.39
CA LYS A 162 71.13 22.91 -10.75
C LYS A 162 71.92 22.54 -9.51
N ARG A 163 73.03 23.24 -9.25
CA ARG A 163 73.94 23.03 -8.10
C ARG A 163 74.30 21.54 -7.98
N VAL A 164 75.06 21.09 -8.98
CA VAL A 164 75.38 19.69 -9.21
C VAL A 164 76.70 19.33 -8.51
N SER A 165 76.68 18.29 -7.67
CA SER A 165 77.88 17.61 -7.18
C SER A 165 78.00 16.24 -7.83
N LEU A 166 79.06 16.06 -8.62
CA LEU A 166 79.42 14.82 -9.29
C LEU A 166 80.60 14.18 -8.56
N SER A 167 80.58 12.86 -8.39
CA SER A 167 81.62 12.08 -7.73
C SER A 167 82.01 10.86 -8.56
N LEU A 168 83.31 10.78 -8.87
CA LEU A 168 83.92 9.70 -9.64
C LEU A 168 84.25 8.53 -8.71
N LEU A 169 83.42 7.48 -8.72
CA LEU A 169 83.61 6.29 -7.87
C LEU A 169 84.61 5.31 -8.51
N SER A 170 84.65 5.22 -9.85
CA SER A 170 85.70 4.51 -10.59
C SER A 170 85.95 5.11 -11.97
N LEU A 171 87.23 5.22 -12.35
CA LEU A 171 87.72 5.62 -13.68
C LEU A 171 88.23 4.43 -14.52
N SER A 172 88.06 3.20 -14.02
CA SER A 172 88.38 1.94 -14.70
C SER A 172 87.17 1.01 -14.65
N GLU A 173 87.04 0.09 -15.60
CA GLU A 173 85.91 -0.86 -15.61
C GLU A 173 85.84 -1.68 -14.31
N PRO A 174 84.66 -1.77 -13.67
CA PRO A 174 83.39 -1.14 -14.04
C PRO A 174 83.34 0.36 -13.69
N TYR A 175 82.92 1.19 -14.65
CA TYR A 175 82.78 2.63 -14.40
C TYR A 175 81.60 2.88 -13.47
N ALA A 176 81.79 3.79 -12.53
CA ALA A 176 80.78 4.17 -11.55
C ALA A 176 80.83 5.67 -11.30
N PHE A 177 79.69 6.33 -11.50
CA PHE A 177 79.52 7.77 -11.31
C PHE A 177 78.28 8.02 -10.46
N SER A 178 78.39 8.88 -9.45
CA SER A 178 77.21 9.44 -8.78
C SER A 178 77.12 10.95 -9.04
N ALA A 179 75.90 11.44 -9.23
CA ALA A 179 75.58 12.86 -9.30
C ALA A 179 74.47 13.18 -8.30
N HIS A 180 74.57 14.31 -7.62
CA HIS A 180 73.52 14.86 -6.77
C HIS A 180 73.25 16.30 -7.20
N SER A 181 72.00 16.73 -7.11
CA SER A 181 71.54 18.06 -7.50
C SER A 181 70.38 18.47 -6.60
N GLU A 182 70.48 19.66 -6.00
CA GLU A 182 69.42 20.18 -5.14
C GLU A 182 68.09 20.36 -5.89
N GLN A 183 68.14 20.68 -7.19
CA GLN A 183 66.96 20.79 -8.05
C GLN A 183 67.28 20.37 -9.49
N ALA A 184 66.59 19.34 -9.96
CA ALA A 184 66.52 18.94 -11.35
C ALA A 184 65.18 19.40 -11.97
N VAL A 185 65.22 19.90 -13.20
CA VAL A 185 64.07 20.42 -13.93
C VAL A 185 64.01 19.74 -15.30
N LEU A 186 62.95 18.98 -15.56
CA LEU A 186 62.76 18.31 -16.85
C LEU A 186 61.92 19.21 -17.78
N HIS A 187 62.51 19.56 -18.92
CA HIS A 187 61.87 20.34 -19.96
C HIS A 187 61.44 19.43 -21.10
N PHE A 188 60.19 19.60 -21.56
CA PHE A 188 59.68 19.03 -22.80
C PHE A 188 59.52 20.14 -23.83
N ALA A 189 59.95 19.88 -25.06
CA ALA A 189 59.64 20.70 -26.22
C ALA A 189 58.28 20.25 -26.80
N VAL A 190 57.45 21.22 -27.18
CA VAL A 190 56.19 21.03 -27.89
C VAL A 190 56.17 21.99 -29.08
N ASP A 191 55.66 21.53 -30.21
CA ASP A 191 55.56 22.33 -31.44
C ASP A 191 54.46 23.40 -31.31
N ASP A 192 54.84 24.64 -30.97
CA ASP A 192 53.97 25.83 -31.01
C ASP A 192 53.66 26.24 -32.47
N ALA A 193 52.84 25.43 -33.12
CA ALA A 193 52.56 25.50 -34.55
C ALA A 193 51.50 26.56 -34.95
N ASN A 194 51.58 27.81 -34.44
CA ASN A 194 50.82 28.92 -35.04
C ASN A 194 51.30 30.36 -34.71
N PRO A 195 52.11 31.03 -35.57
CA PRO A 195 52.46 32.44 -35.42
C PRO A 195 51.44 33.39 -36.10
N ALA A 196 50.14 33.09 -36.00
CA ALA A 196 49.13 33.72 -36.87
C ALA A 196 47.73 33.94 -36.25
N LEU A 197 47.62 34.50 -35.03
CA LEU A 197 46.38 35.19 -34.61
C LEU A 197 46.62 36.22 -33.47
N SER A 198 46.99 37.45 -33.81
CA SER A 198 47.28 38.51 -32.82
C SER A 198 46.72 39.89 -33.21
N SER A 199 45.40 40.05 -33.21
CA SER A 199 44.74 41.38 -33.10
C SER A 199 43.23 41.30 -32.88
N GLN A 200 42.78 41.34 -31.62
CA GLN A 200 41.76 42.27 -31.08
C GLN A 200 41.37 41.90 -29.65
N SER A 201 41.31 42.90 -28.77
CA SER A 201 40.92 42.80 -27.35
C SER A 201 39.58 43.54 -27.14
N ALA A 202 38.81 43.39 -26.06
CA ALA A 202 38.94 42.61 -24.81
C ALA A 202 37.54 42.38 -24.18
N VAL A 203 37.42 41.48 -23.18
CA VAL A 203 36.81 41.71 -21.84
C VAL A 203 36.61 40.38 -21.07
N SER A 204 37.03 40.38 -19.80
CA SER A 204 36.87 39.37 -18.72
C SER A 204 37.35 37.92 -18.93
N ASP A 205 38.48 37.66 -18.27
CA ASP A 205 38.79 36.51 -17.40
C ASP A 205 38.98 35.07 -17.94
N SER A 206 40.16 34.54 -17.59
CA SER A 206 40.52 33.12 -17.50
C SER A 206 40.51 32.29 -18.79
N GLN A 207 41.24 32.74 -19.82
CA GLN A 207 42.03 31.76 -20.59
C GLN A 207 43.28 31.38 -19.76
N PRO A 208 43.56 30.10 -19.51
CA PRO A 208 44.87 29.70 -19.03
C PRO A 208 45.86 29.76 -20.19
N GLU A 209 46.95 30.51 -20.04
CA GLU A 209 48.16 30.25 -20.82
C GLU A 209 48.58 28.81 -20.53
N GLN A 210 48.55 27.92 -21.54
CA GLN A 210 48.95 26.51 -21.39
C GLN A 210 50.48 26.36 -21.30
N THR A 211 51.09 27.12 -20.39
CA THR A 211 52.47 26.92 -19.96
C THR A 211 52.57 25.51 -19.35
N ILE A 212 53.24 24.62 -20.09
CA ILE A 212 53.55 23.28 -19.58
C ILE A 212 54.40 23.46 -18.32
N HIS A 213 53.84 23.11 -17.17
CA HIS A 213 54.57 23.21 -15.92
C HIS A 213 55.84 22.35 -16.01
N PRO A 214 57.04 22.93 -15.85
CA PRO A 214 58.27 22.17 -15.92
C PRO A 214 58.28 21.16 -14.76
N GLN A 215 58.64 19.90 -15.04
CA GLN A 215 58.62 18.88 -13.99
C GLN A 215 59.80 19.16 -13.05
N ILE A 216 59.51 19.56 -11.81
CA ILE A 216 60.52 19.94 -10.82
C ILE A 216 60.73 18.76 -9.86
N PHE A 217 61.98 18.36 -9.72
CA PHE A 217 62.45 17.32 -8.81
C PHE A 217 63.48 17.95 -7.87
N ASN A 218 63.26 17.89 -6.55
CA ASN A 218 64.20 18.42 -5.56
C ASN A 218 64.88 17.25 -4.83
N ASP A 219 66.14 17.47 -4.40
CA ASP A 219 67.02 16.40 -3.89
C ASP A 219 67.10 15.22 -4.89
N PHE A 220 67.61 15.51 -6.08
CA PHE A 220 67.76 14.56 -7.18
C PHE A 220 69.16 13.93 -7.14
N THR A 221 69.22 12.63 -6.86
CA THR A 221 70.45 11.84 -6.84
C THR A 221 70.40 10.77 -7.94
N LEU A 222 71.53 10.54 -8.60
CA LEU A 222 71.70 9.74 -9.80
C LEU A 222 72.95 8.86 -9.63
N VAL A 223 72.90 7.59 -10.03
CA VAL A 223 74.06 6.69 -10.04
C VAL A 223 74.06 5.87 -11.34
N LEU A 224 75.14 5.99 -12.11
CA LEU A 224 75.40 5.23 -13.33
C LEU A 224 76.49 4.18 -13.06
N THR A 225 76.23 2.93 -13.44
CA THR A 225 77.19 1.81 -13.42
C THR A 225 77.17 1.04 -14.73
N THR A 226 78.26 0.36 -15.10
CA THR A 226 78.40 -0.29 -16.43
C THR A 226 78.54 -1.81 -16.45
N ASP A 227 78.51 -2.49 -15.30
CA ASP A 227 78.67 -3.94 -15.15
C ASP A 227 77.50 -4.53 -14.33
N PRO A 228 76.85 -5.63 -14.74
CA PRO A 228 77.06 -6.38 -16.00
C PRO A 228 76.51 -5.68 -17.25
N HIS A 229 75.70 -4.64 -17.06
CA HIS A 229 75.09 -3.82 -18.11
C HIS A 229 75.15 -2.35 -17.69
N THR A 230 75.00 -1.44 -18.65
CA THR A 230 74.78 -0.02 -18.33
C THR A 230 73.46 0.11 -17.58
N THR A 231 73.50 0.58 -16.33
CA THR A 231 72.32 0.85 -15.51
C THR A 231 72.38 2.24 -14.89
N LEU A 232 71.33 3.02 -15.12
CA LEU A 232 71.13 4.32 -14.49
C LEU A 232 70.05 4.20 -13.43
N THR A 233 70.43 4.44 -12.18
CA THR A 233 69.53 4.45 -11.02
C THR A 233 69.47 5.86 -10.44
N GLY A 234 68.45 6.15 -9.65
CA GLY A 234 68.36 7.43 -8.95
C GLY A 234 67.27 7.48 -7.90
N SER A 235 67.32 8.50 -7.07
CA SER A 235 66.35 8.82 -6.03
C SER A 235 66.02 10.30 -6.03
N VAL A 236 64.80 10.64 -5.64
CA VAL A 236 64.29 12.01 -5.63
C VAL A 236 63.56 12.27 -4.32
N GLY A 237 63.99 13.26 -3.54
CA GLY A 237 63.38 13.58 -2.24
C GLY A 237 61.90 13.96 -2.36
N ASN A 238 61.57 14.91 -3.24
CA ASN A 238 60.20 15.20 -3.65
C ASN A 238 60.14 15.84 -5.05
N GLY A 239 58.94 15.98 -5.60
CA GLY A 239 58.76 16.72 -6.85
C GLY A 239 57.32 16.80 -7.31
N GLN A 240 57.13 17.41 -8.47
CA GLN A 240 55.85 17.52 -9.17
C GLN A 240 56.03 16.98 -10.60
N PHE A 241 55.12 16.11 -11.03
CA PHE A 241 55.02 15.71 -12.43
C PHE A 241 53.58 15.80 -12.93
N THR A 242 53.41 16.44 -14.08
CA THR A 242 52.15 16.54 -14.81
C THR A 242 52.04 15.40 -15.80
N VAL A 243 50.98 14.59 -15.68
CA VAL A 243 50.61 13.58 -16.66
C VAL A 243 49.74 14.22 -17.74
N PHE A 244 49.99 13.90 -19.00
CA PHE A 244 49.17 14.28 -20.15
C PHE A 244 48.99 13.06 -21.07
N PHE A 245 47.99 13.09 -21.94
CA PHE A 245 47.70 11.99 -22.87
C PHE A 245 47.87 12.46 -24.31
N PRO A 246 48.84 11.96 -25.10
CA PRO A 246 49.06 12.40 -26.48
C PRO A 246 47.91 12.17 -27.48
N GLN A 247 46.88 11.40 -27.09
CA GLN A 247 45.66 11.17 -27.88
C GLN A 247 44.47 12.02 -27.41
N ASP A 248 44.68 12.93 -26.45
CA ASP A 248 43.68 13.88 -26.01
C ASP A 248 43.75 15.16 -26.85
N SER A 249 42.74 15.36 -27.70
CA SER A 249 42.65 16.53 -28.59
C SER A 249 42.42 17.87 -27.85
N GLN A 250 42.25 17.85 -26.53
CA GLN A 250 42.18 19.05 -25.67
C GLN A 250 43.38 19.18 -24.72
N GLN A 251 44.34 18.25 -24.79
CA GLN A 251 45.59 18.23 -24.00
C GLN A 251 45.39 18.45 -22.48
N HIS A 252 44.39 17.82 -21.86
CA HIS A 252 44.15 18.01 -20.43
C HIS A 252 45.35 17.53 -19.59
N GLN A 253 45.71 18.38 -18.62
CA GLN A 253 46.88 18.18 -17.76
C GLN A 253 46.48 17.71 -16.37
N TYR A 254 47.17 16.67 -15.88
CA TYR A 254 46.90 16.00 -14.61
C TYR A 254 48.11 16.10 -13.68
N PRO A 255 48.28 17.22 -12.94
CA PRO A 255 49.39 17.42 -12.02
C PRO A 255 49.34 16.44 -10.82
N ILE A 256 50.50 15.87 -10.49
CA ILE A 256 50.71 14.93 -9.37
C ILE A 256 51.97 15.35 -8.63
N ASP A 257 51.82 15.70 -7.34
CA ASP A 257 52.94 15.91 -6.43
C ASP A 257 53.40 14.53 -5.88
N PHE A 258 54.67 14.36 -5.55
CA PHE A 258 55.19 13.09 -5.00
C PHE A 258 56.32 13.28 -3.99
N GLU A 259 56.48 12.27 -3.13
CA GLU A 259 57.52 12.19 -2.11
C GLU A 259 58.27 10.86 -2.21
N SER A 260 59.60 10.89 -2.01
CA SER A 260 60.51 9.75 -2.04
C SER A 260 60.33 8.87 -3.27
N GLY A 261 60.76 9.41 -4.42
CA GLY A 261 60.89 8.68 -5.67
C GLY A 261 62.19 7.89 -5.75
N GLN A 262 62.15 6.75 -6.43
CA GLN A 262 63.31 5.96 -6.85
C GLN A 262 63.09 5.46 -8.28
N PHE A 263 64.13 5.41 -9.09
CA PHE A 263 64.06 4.82 -10.42
C PHE A 263 65.31 4.01 -10.78
N SER A 264 65.14 3.14 -11.77
CA SER A 264 66.19 2.31 -12.36
C SER A 264 65.83 2.02 -13.80
N VAL A 265 66.76 2.29 -14.72
CA VAL A 265 66.74 1.83 -16.11
C VAL A 265 68.02 1.06 -16.38
N SER A 266 67.88 -0.09 -17.05
CA SER A 266 68.98 -0.94 -17.52
C SER A 266 68.94 -0.96 -19.05
N TRP A 267 70.09 -0.94 -19.71
CA TRP A 267 70.21 -1.14 -21.16
C TRP A 267 70.81 -2.53 -21.41
N GLU A 268 69.93 -3.52 -21.64
CA GLU A 268 70.30 -4.93 -21.81
C GLU A 268 70.17 -5.34 -23.27
N ASN A 269 70.85 -6.42 -23.68
CA ASN A 269 70.78 -6.90 -25.06
C ASN A 269 69.33 -7.27 -25.47
N HIS A 270 68.71 -6.43 -26.29
CA HIS A 270 67.33 -6.48 -26.78
C HIS A 270 66.21 -6.10 -25.78
N GLN A 271 66.53 -5.60 -24.56
CA GLN A 271 65.52 -5.07 -23.63
C GLN A 271 66.06 -3.89 -22.79
N THR A 272 65.30 -2.81 -22.71
CA THR A 272 65.59 -1.64 -21.85
C THR A 272 64.60 -1.54 -20.67
N PRO A 273 64.69 -2.40 -19.63
CA PRO A 273 63.72 -2.40 -18.54
C PRO A 273 63.83 -1.17 -17.63
N LEU A 274 62.71 -0.47 -17.48
CA LEU A 274 62.51 0.68 -16.60
C LEU A 274 61.64 0.28 -15.39
N ALA A 275 62.07 0.69 -14.20
CA ALA A 275 61.31 0.61 -12.96
C ALA A 275 61.32 1.98 -12.25
N ILE A 276 60.14 2.44 -11.81
CA ILE A 276 59.97 3.64 -11.00
C ILE A 276 59.12 3.27 -9.78
N HIS A 277 59.51 3.75 -8.60
CA HIS A 277 58.79 3.58 -7.33
C HIS A 277 58.61 4.95 -6.66
N LEU A 278 57.37 5.30 -6.31
CA LEU A 278 57.04 6.53 -5.57
C LEU A 278 56.39 6.15 -4.24
N ALA A 279 56.93 6.61 -3.11
CA ALA A 279 56.44 6.23 -1.79
C ALA A 279 55.06 6.83 -1.49
N HIS A 280 54.89 8.13 -1.76
CA HIS A 280 53.63 8.85 -1.67
C HIS A 280 53.39 9.69 -2.94
N ILE A 281 52.12 9.81 -3.35
CA ILE A 281 51.69 10.75 -4.40
C ILE A 281 50.42 11.48 -4.00
N THR A 282 50.28 12.73 -4.43
CA THR A 282 49.12 13.60 -4.17
C THR A 282 48.66 14.21 -5.49
N PRO A 283 47.63 13.64 -6.13
CA PRO A 283 46.99 14.23 -7.32
C PRO A 283 46.40 15.62 -7.03
N ARG A 284 46.60 16.56 -7.96
CA ARG A 284 46.22 17.98 -7.80
C ARG A 284 45.17 18.48 -8.80
N TRP A 285 44.68 17.61 -9.69
CA TRP A 285 43.61 17.97 -10.63
C TRP A 285 42.29 18.29 -9.90
N ALA A 286 41.51 19.22 -10.47
CA ALA A 286 40.17 19.53 -9.99
C ALA A 286 39.23 18.32 -10.10
N SER A 287 38.47 18.03 -9.05
CA SER A 287 37.60 16.85 -8.94
C SER A 287 36.11 17.19 -8.90
N VAL A 288 35.26 16.31 -9.42
CA VAL A 288 33.79 16.50 -9.44
C VAL A 288 33.14 16.49 -8.05
N THR A 289 33.80 15.92 -7.04
CA THR A 289 33.36 15.95 -5.65
C THR A 289 34.14 17.01 -4.87
N PRO A 290 33.48 18.05 -4.31
CA PRO A 290 34.15 19.05 -3.51
C PRO A 290 34.95 18.44 -2.34
N ASN A 291 36.17 18.94 -2.14
CA ASN A 291 37.06 18.61 -1.02
C ASN A 291 37.50 17.12 -0.89
N PHE A 292 37.35 16.29 -1.92
CA PHE A 292 37.84 14.90 -1.88
C PHE A 292 39.38 14.86 -1.80
N GLN A 293 39.91 14.17 -0.78
CA GLN A 293 41.36 14.05 -0.56
C GLN A 293 41.96 12.94 -1.42
N GLN A 294 42.62 13.33 -2.52
CA GLN A 294 43.30 12.41 -3.43
C GLN A 294 44.70 12.03 -2.91
N SER A 295 45.06 10.74 -2.95
CA SER A 295 46.41 10.28 -2.57
C SER A 295 46.75 8.87 -3.09
N GLY A 296 48.03 8.54 -3.20
CA GLY A 296 48.53 7.21 -3.54
C GLY A 296 49.75 6.83 -2.70
N HIS A 297 49.95 5.53 -2.46
CA HIS A 297 51.05 5.03 -1.62
C HIS A 297 51.64 3.73 -2.15
N ASP A 298 52.96 3.57 -2.02
CA ASP A 298 53.80 2.49 -2.55
C ASP A 298 53.46 2.22 -4.03
N LEU A 299 53.49 3.26 -4.88
CA LEU A 299 53.22 3.14 -6.31
C LEU A 299 54.48 2.61 -7.01
N THR A 300 54.33 1.59 -7.84
CA THR A 300 55.41 1.03 -8.66
C THR A 300 54.97 0.91 -10.11
N LEU A 301 55.76 1.48 -11.02
CA LEU A 301 55.66 1.39 -12.47
C LEU A 301 56.82 0.53 -12.99
N ARG A 302 56.56 -0.47 -13.83
CA ARG A 302 57.61 -1.28 -14.48
C ARG A 302 57.26 -1.59 -15.93
N MET A 303 58.14 -1.26 -16.86
CA MET A 303 57.98 -1.50 -18.31
C MET A 303 59.32 -1.89 -18.96
N ASN A 304 59.31 -2.26 -20.23
CA ASN A 304 60.46 -2.13 -21.13
C ASN A 304 60.21 -0.88 -21.99
N ILE A 305 61.19 0.04 -22.06
CA ILE A 305 61.13 1.26 -22.87
C ILE A 305 60.99 0.94 -24.37
N ASP A 306 61.53 -0.18 -24.85
CA ASP A 306 61.42 -0.58 -26.27
C ASP A 306 60.02 -1.07 -26.64
N GLN A 307 59.19 -1.43 -25.66
CA GLN A 307 57.83 -1.96 -25.84
C GLN A 307 56.91 -1.53 -24.69
N PRO A 308 56.67 -0.22 -24.47
CA PRO A 308 56.06 0.26 -23.24
C PRO A 308 54.62 -0.23 -23.10
N LEU A 309 53.80 -0.01 -24.15
CA LEU A 309 52.40 -0.40 -24.22
C LEU A 309 52.17 -1.91 -23.94
N ALA A 310 53.07 -2.77 -24.45
CA ALA A 310 52.95 -4.23 -24.34
C ALA A 310 53.50 -4.81 -23.02
N THR A 311 54.22 -4.01 -22.22
CA THR A 311 54.96 -4.50 -21.04
C THR A 311 54.58 -3.81 -19.73
N MET A 312 54.06 -2.58 -19.78
CA MET A 312 53.84 -1.72 -18.61
C MET A 312 52.94 -2.34 -17.53
N LYS A 313 53.45 -2.39 -16.30
CA LYS A 313 52.76 -2.90 -15.10
C LYS A 313 52.73 -1.79 -14.05
N VAL A 314 51.56 -1.53 -13.50
CA VAL A 314 51.34 -0.54 -12.43
C VAL A 314 50.81 -1.27 -11.19
N THR A 315 51.43 -1.06 -10.04
CA THR A 315 50.99 -1.64 -8.76
C THR A 315 51.01 -0.61 -7.64
N ALA A 316 50.00 -0.62 -6.75
CA ALA A 316 49.97 0.27 -5.58
C ALA A 316 49.42 -0.42 -4.32
N LYS A 317 49.81 0.06 -3.13
CA LYS A 317 49.25 -0.38 -1.83
C LYS A 317 47.96 0.35 -1.49
N SER A 318 47.89 1.63 -1.80
CA SER A 318 46.66 2.41 -1.76
C SER A 318 46.64 3.44 -2.86
N LEU A 319 45.44 3.72 -3.39
CA LEU A 319 45.21 4.79 -4.35
C LEU A 319 43.77 5.26 -4.15
N ALA A 320 43.60 6.52 -3.76
CA ALA A 320 42.34 7.21 -3.57
C ALA A 320 42.28 8.35 -4.58
N LEU A 321 41.40 8.22 -5.57
CA LEU A 321 41.18 9.21 -6.63
C LEU A 321 39.71 9.64 -6.62
N ASP A 322 39.44 10.84 -7.13
CA ASP A 322 38.10 11.17 -7.62
C ASP A 322 38.17 11.46 -9.12
N GLN A 323 37.00 11.45 -9.78
CA GLN A 323 36.91 11.80 -11.19
C GLN A 323 37.37 13.25 -11.39
N PRO A 324 38.31 13.51 -12.33
CA PRO A 324 38.57 14.86 -12.80
C PRO A 324 37.29 15.54 -13.32
N VAL A 325 37.20 16.86 -13.18
CA VAL A 325 36.17 17.66 -13.86
C VAL A 325 36.25 17.46 -15.38
N ASP A 326 37.48 17.40 -15.89
CA ASP A 326 37.76 17.24 -17.31
C ASP A 326 38.53 15.95 -17.60
N LEU A 327 37.91 15.13 -18.46
CA LEU A 327 38.39 13.83 -18.89
C LEU A 327 38.96 13.94 -20.31
N PRO A 328 39.95 13.12 -20.68
CA PRO A 328 40.53 13.14 -22.01
C PRO A 328 39.48 12.83 -23.08
N THR A 329 39.57 13.38 -24.30
CA THR A 329 38.49 13.25 -25.29
C THR A 329 38.21 11.82 -25.77
N PHE A 330 39.13 10.87 -25.61
CA PHE A 330 38.90 9.43 -25.83
C PHE A 330 38.14 8.74 -24.68
N VAL A 331 37.89 9.43 -23.57
CA VAL A 331 37.06 8.99 -22.44
C VAL A 331 35.76 9.80 -22.45
N GLU A 332 34.72 9.25 -23.09
CA GLU A 332 33.37 9.82 -23.00
C GLU A 332 33.01 10.15 -21.54
N LYS A 333 32.73 11.44 -21.26
CA LYS A 333 32.04 11.82 -20.02
C LYS A 333 30.71 11.05 -19.98
N PRO A 334 30.29 10.45 -18.85
CA PRO A 334 28.97 9.84 -18.74
C PRO A 334 27.90 10.86 -19.14
N ASP A 335 26.90 10.42 -19.90
CA ASP A 335 25.70 11.19 -20.19
C ASP A 335 25.14 11.78 -18.87
N GLU A 336 24.79 13.06 -18.84
CA GLU A 336 24.24 13.74 -17.65
C GLU A 336 22.99 13.03 -17.12
N ALA A 337 22.30 12.28 -17.98
CA ALA A 337 21.18 11.43 -17.65
C ALA A 337 21.58 10.12 -16.91
N SER A 338 22.87 9.80 -16.78
CA SER A 338 23.37 8.46 -16.44
C SER A 338 24.60 8.45 -15.51
N GLU A 339 24.46 8.90 -14.26
CA GLU A 339 25.42 8.59 -13.15
C GLU A 339 25.54 7.08 -12.84
N GLY A 340 24.79 6.21 -13.53
CA GLY A 340 24.91 4.76 -13.41
C GLY A 340 26.22 4.24 -13.99
N ILE A 341 26.95 3.41 -13.23
CA ILE A 341 28.18 2.78 -13.70
C ILE A 341 27.87 1.91 -14.94
N HIS A 342 28.26 2.39 -16.13
CA HIS A 342 28.27 1.62 -17.37
C HIS A 342 29.37 0.55 -17.31
N LEU A 343 29.24 -0.41 -16.39
CA LEU A 343 30.32 -1.29 -15.97
C LEU A 343 30.93 -2.05 -17.16
N GLY A 344 30.13 -2.43 -18.17
CA GLY A 344 30.63 -2.99 -19.42
C GLY A 344 31.54 -2.02 -20.20
N LYS A 345 31.10 -0.78 -20.43
CA LYS A 345 31.86 0.23 -21.19
C LYS A 345 33.08 0.73 -20.42
N THR A 346 32.94 1.02 -19.12
CA THR A 346 34.07 1.36 -18.25
C THR A 346 35.10 0.23 -18.20
N ILE A 347 34.69 -1.05 -18.18
CA ILE A 347 35.62 -2.19 -18.26
C ILE A 347 36.30 -2.26 -19.63
N ALA A 348 35.57 -2.08 -20.73
CA ALA A 348 36.14 -2.08 -22.07
C ALA A 348 37.20 -0.98 -22.21
N HIS A 349 36.91 0.24 -21.74
CA HIS A 349 37.83 1.37 -21.81
C HIS A 349 39.03 1.20 -20.85
N LEU A 350 38.81 0.68 -19.63
CA LEU A 350 39.91 0.30 -18.73
C LEU A 350 40.78 -0.86 -19.26
N ALA A 351 40.25 -1.66 -20.19
CA ALA A 351 40.99 -2.72 -20.89
C ALA A 351 41.68 -2.22 -22.18
N GLN A 352 41.37 -1.01 -22.65
CA GLN A 352 42.04 -0.29 -23.74
C GLN A 352 43.20 0.59 -23.24
N LEU A 353 43.32 0.83 -21.92
CA LEU A 353 44.44 1.58 -21.35
C LEU A 353 45.80 0.99 -21.79
N PRO A 354 46.83 1.83 -21.99
CA PRO A 354 48.14 1.46 -22.55
C PRO A 354 49.04 0.65 -21.61
N LEU A 355 48.47 -0.21 -20.75
CA LEU A 355 49.13 -0.96 -19.69
C LEU A 355 48.79 -2.45 -19.78
N ARG A 356 49.78 -3.31 -19.53
CA ARG A 356 49.64 -4.77 -19.45
C ARG A 356 48.91 -5.23 -18.19
N LYS A 357 49.08 -4.51 -17.08
CA LYS A 357 48.49 -4.88 -15.77
C LYS A 357 48.40 -3.72 -14.79
N LEU A 358 47.22 -3.52 -14.18
CA LEU A 358 47.03 -2.67 -13.01
C LEU A 358 46.67 -3.54 -11.79
N LYS A 359 47.25 -3.26 -10.62
CA LYS A 359 46.93 -3.96 -9.37
C LYS A 359 47.06 -3.04 -8.15
N VAL A 360 45.93 -2.57 -7.62
CA VAL A 360 45.90 -1.79 -6.37
C VAL A 360 45.35 -2.65 -5.24
N LYS A 361 46.03 -2.68 -4.08
CA LYS A 361 45.57 -3.44 -2.90
C LYS A 361 44.34 -2.80 -2.24
N ARG A 362 44.30 -1.46 -2.17
CA ARG A 362 43.22 -0.64 -1.57
C ARG A 362 42.90 0.56 -2.48
N PHE A 363 41.86 0.45 -3.29
CA PHE A 363 41.41 1.49 -4.21
C PHE A 363 40.13 2.13 -3.70
N THR A 364 40.13 3.46 -3.60
CA THR A 364 38.94 4.26 -3.30
C THR A 364 38.68 5.18 -4.48
N TYR A 365 37.42 5.23 -4.93
CA TYR A 365 36.99 6.05 -6.05
C TYR A 365 35.61 6.65 -5.74
N ARG A 366 35.59 7.97 -5.46
CA ARG A 366 34.42 8.70 -4.98
C ARG A 366 33.73 7.94 -3.82
N ASN A 367 32.40 7.90 -3.83
CA ASN A 367 31.56 7.03 -2.97
C ASN A 367 31.26 5.66 -3.64
N LEU A 368 31.75 5.44 -4.87
CA LEU A 368 31.41 4.27 -5.70
C LEU A 368 32.18 3.02 -5.26
N LEU A 369 33.48 3.15 -5.01
CA LEU A 369 34.35 2.09 -4.49
C LEU A 369 35.10 2.61 -3.26
N VAL A 370 35.12 1.81 -2.19
CA VAL A 370 35.81 2.11 -0.93
C VAL A 370 36.76 0.96 -0.61
N ASN A 371 38.03 1.29 -0.34
CA ASN A 371 39.06 0.37 0.16
C ASN A 371 39.17 -0.96 -0.63
N SER A 372 38.88 -0.92 -1.93
CA SER A 372 38.64 -2.10 -2.76
C SER A 372 39.90 -2.60 -3.46
N LYS A 373 40.14 -3.90 -3.44
CA LYS A 373 41.20 -4.50 -4.26
C LYS A 373 40.74 -4.54 -5.71
N ILE A 374 41.48 -3.88 -6.60
CA ILE A 374 41.25 -3.89 -8.05
C ILE A 374 42.44 -4.52 -8.78
N VAL A 375 42.15 -5.41 -9.74
CA VAL A 375 43.14 -6.04 -10.62
C VAL A 375 42.61 -6.01 -12.05
N ILE A 376 43.35 -5.37 -12.94
CA ILE A 376 43.08 -5.32 -14.38
C ILE A 376 44.22 -6.02 -15.10
N GLU A 377 43.90 -6.96 -15.99
CA GLU A 377 44.84 -7.62 -16.89
C GLU A 377 44.30 -7.43 -18.32
N THR A 378 45.04 -6.71 -19.17
CA THR A 378 44.68 -6.45 -20.58
C THR A 378 45.02 -7.66 -21.46
N PRO A 379 44.47 -7.76 -22.68
CA PRO A 379 44.69 -8.94 -23.50
C PRO A 379 46.11 -8.95 -24.06
N HIS A 380 46.76 -10.11 -24.13
CA HIS A 380 48.05 -10.21 -24.82
C HIS A 380 48.25 -11.53 -25.56
N PHE A 381 48.82 -11.41 -26.76
CA PHE A 381 49.20 -12.52 -27.62
C PHE A 381 50.29 -13.39 -26.95
N ARG A 382 50.28 -14.71 -27.21
CA ARG A 382 51.34 -15.61 -26.76
C ARG A 382 51.77 -16.59 -27.85
N MET A 383 53.02 -16.43 -28.30
CA MET A 383 53.75 -17.45 -29.06
C MET A 383 53.55 -18.85 -28.42
N ASN A 384 53.01 -19.77 -29.20
CA ASN A 384 52.76 -21.18 -28.87
C ASN A 384 51.86 -21.45 -27.64
N LYS A 385 51.04 -20.50 -27.18
CA LYS A 385 50.06 -20.69 -26.08
C LYS A 385 48.78 -19.90 -26.36
N PRO A 386 47.57 -20.38 -26.02
CA PRO A 386 46.34 -19.61 -26.24
C PRO A 386 46.38 -18.26 -25.52
N ASP A 387 45.86 -17.22 -26.15
CA ASP A 387 46.02 -15.84 -25.66
C ASP A 387 45.38 -15.61 -24.29
N ARG A 388 45.97 -14.68 -23.53
CA ARG A 388 45.33 -14.22 -22.29
C ARG A 388 44.28 -13.19 -22.65
N LYS A 389 43.01 -13.54 -22.45
CA LYS A 389 41.86 -12.65 -22.62
C LYS A 389 41.78 -11.65 -21.46
N ALA A 390 41.24 -10.47 -21.72
CA ALA A 390 41.15 -9.39 -20.74
C ALA A 390 40.32 -9.78 -19.51
N ARG A 391 40.72 -9.27 -18.34
CA ARG A 391 40.11 -9.59 -17.04
C ARG A 391 40.11 -8.40 -16.09
N LEU A 392 38.94 -8.11 -15.51
CA LEU A 392 38.82 -7.30 -14.29
C LEU A 392 38.48 -8.20 -13.09
N HIS A 393 39.05 -7.90 -11.93
CA HIS A 393 38.56 -8.36 -10.63
C HIS A 393 38.55 -7.20 -9.62
N ILE A 394 37.35 -6.84 -9.14
CA ILE A 394 37.14 -5.94 -7.99
C ILE A 394 36.67 -6.78 -6.79
N LYS A 395 37.25 -6.55 -5.60
CA LYS A 395 36.74 -7.08 -4.33
C LYS A 395 36.95 -6.06 -3.20
N GLY A 396 35.89 -5.68 -2.52
CA GLY A 396 35.91 -4.71 -1.42
C GLY A 396 34.53 -4.12 -1.17
N GLN A 397 34.44 -2.84 -0.81
CA GLN A 397 33.17 -2.17 -0.52
C GLN A 397 32.77 -1.17 -1.60
N ALA A 398 31.46 -1.01 -1.80
CA ALA A 398 30.89 -0.11 -2.79
C ALA A 398 29.59 0.55 -2.29
N LEU A 399 29.24 1.71 -2.87
CA LEU A 399 28.01 2.48 -2.58
C LEU A 399 27.92 2.96 -1.12
N ALA A 400 28.86 3.82 -0.71
CA ALA A 400 28.79 4.55 0.55
C ALA A 400 27.56 5.51 0.58
N PRO A 401 26.98 5.86 1.75
CA PRO A 401 27.48 5.64 3.12
C PRO A 401 27.07 4.32 3.77
N ASN A 402 26.20 3.52 3.15
CA ASN A 402 25.78 2.20 3.65
C ASN A 402 26.35 1.11 2.73
N PRO A 403 27.67 0.82 2.79
CA PRO A 403 28.35 0.05 1.77
C PRO A 403 27.87 -1.41 1.69
N TYR A 404 27.99 -1.95 0.49
CA TYR A 404 27.83 -3.37 0.20
C TYR A 404 29.20 -4.01 0.02
N ASP A 405 29.43 -5.18 0.62
CA ASP A 405 30.61 -5.98 0.31
C ASP A 405 30.42 -6.61 -1.07
N ILE A 406 31.23 -6.19 -2.04
CA ILE A 406 31.19 -6.63 -3.43
C ILE A 406 32.39 -7.50 -3.82
N ASN A 407 32.14 -8.43 -4.73
CA ASN A 407 33.17 -9.24 -5.39
C ASN A 407 32.73 -9.49 -6.83
N VAL A 408 33.32 -8.75 -7.77
CA VAL A 408 32.94 -8.72 -9.19
C VAL A 408 34.11 -9.14 -10.06
N LEU A 409 33.89 -10.15 -10.88
CA LEU A 409 34.85 -10.77 -11.78
C LEU A 409 34.30 -10.74 -13.21
N VAL A 410 35.01 -10.07 -14.11
CA VAL A 410 34.68 -10.02 -15.54
C VAL A 410 35.82 -10.63 -16.33
N LYS A 411 35.47 -11.53 -17.25
CA LYS A 411 36.40 -12.21 -18.16
C LYS A 411 35.89 -12.07 -19.58
N HIS A 412 36.68 -11.47 -20.46
CA HIS A 412 36.32 -11.39 -21.88
C HIS A 412 36.35 -12.79 -22.51
N ARG A 413 35.37 -13.07 -23.36
CA ARG A 413 35.37 -14.22 -24.29
C ARG A 413 35.96 -13.82 -25.64
N ASP A 414 35.70 -12.60 -26.08
CA ASP A 414 36.20 -11.99 -27.31
C ASP A 414 36.13 -10.45 -27.17
N THR A 415 36.14 -9.71 -28.28
CA THR A 415 36.06 -8.25 -28.30
C THR A 415 34.67 -7.71 -27.95
N GLN A 416 33.61 -8.49 -28.14
CA GLN A 416 32.21 -8.06 -27.95
C GLN A 416 31.50 -8.76 -26.79
N LEU A 417 31.96 -9.94 -26.35
CA LEU A 417 31.33 -10.71 -25.28
C LEU A 417 32.24 -10.88 -24.05
N ALA A 418 31.65 -10.73 -22.87
CA ALA A 418 32.29 -11.05 -21.60
C ALA A 418 31.37 -11.85 -20.67
N HIS A 419 31.98 -12.76 -19.94
CA HIS A 419 31.34 -13.50 -18.86
C HIS A 419 31.53 -12.74 -17.53
N VAL A 420 30.44 -12.45 -16.85
CA VAL A 420 30.37 -11.64 -15.63
C VAL A 420 29.87 -12.49 -14.47
N LYS A 421 30.59 -12.46 -13.35
CA LYS A 421 30.18 -13.06 -12.08
C LYS A 421 30.35 -12.05 -10.95
N GLY A 422 29.27 -11.73 -10.26
CA GLY A 422 29.25 -10.75 -9.17
C GLY A 422 28.49 -11.27 -7.96
N SER A 423 28.96 -10.93 -6.77
CA SER A 423 28.20 -11.07 -5.52
C SER A 423 28.21 -9.75 -4.75
N ALA A 424 27.08 -9.38 -4.16
CA ALA A 424 26.93 -8.23 -3.28
C ALA A 424 26.20 -8.65 -1.98
N THR A 425 26.77 -8.29 -0.84
CA THR A 425 26.17 -8.49 0.49
C THR A 425 25.83 -7.14 1.10
N GLY A 426 24.58 -6.93 1.50
CA GLY A 426 24.15 -5.70 2.16
C GLY A 426 24.32 -5.76 3.69
N PRO A 427 24.29 -4.61 4.40
CA PRO A 427 24.56 -4.54 5.85
C PRO A 427 23.59 -5.33 6.74
N LYS A 428 22.41 -5.73 6.23
CA LYS A 428 21.47 -6.65 6.93
C LYS A 428 21.82 -8.15 6.74
N GLY A 429 22.90 -8.48 6.04
CA GLY A 429 23.34 -9.84 5.77
C GLY A 429 22.53 -10.60 4.72
N ASN A 430 21.68 -9.92 3.94
CA ASN A 430 21.09 -10.48 2.73
C ASN A 430 22.12 -10.42 1.58
N THR A 431 22.19 -11.47 0.76
CA THR A 431 23.17 -11.59 -0.32
C THR A 431 22.49 -11.76 -1.68
N VAL A 432 23.09 -11.20 -2.73
CA VAL A 432 22.70 -11.43 -4.12
C VAL A 432 23.93 -11.85 -4.91
N THR A 433 23.88 -13.02 -5.54
CA THR A 433 24.92 -13.52 -6.44
C THR A 433 24.37 -13.66 -7.84
N CYS A 434 24.96 -12.96 -8.80
CA CYS A 434 24.58 -12.95 -10.21
C CYS A 434 25.70 -13.48 -11.10
N GLU A 435 25.35 -14.25 -12.12
CA GLU A 435 26.26 -14.78 -13.13
C GLU A 435 25.58 -14.73 -14.51
N GLY A 436 26.33 -14.33 -15.54
CA GLY A 436 25.74 -14.11 -16.86
C GLY A 436 26.75 -13.73 -17.93
N ASP A 437 26.24 -13.63 -19.17
CA ASP A 437 27.02 -13.27 -20.35
C ASP A 437 26.50 -11.94 -20.93
N VAL A 438 27.39 -10.95 -20.99
CA VAL A 438 27.15 -9.57 -21.43
C VAL A 438 27.76 -9.38 -22.82
N GLN A 439 27.07 -8.63 -23.69
CA GLN A 439 27.61 -8.14 -24.96
C GLN A 439 27.83 -6.62 -24.85
N PHE A 440 28.99 -6.10 -25.25
CA PHE A 440 29.38 -4.71 -24.95
C PHE A 440 28.58 -3.65 -25.74
N ASP A 441 28.04 -4.00 -26.92
CA ASP A 441 27.07 -3.18 -27.66
C ASP A 441 25.65 -3.15 -27.05
N SER A 442 25.38 -3.96 -26.02
CA SER A 442 24.08 -4.08 -25.38
C SER A 442 24.16 -3.66 -23.92
N PRO A 443 23.37 -2.68 -23.43
CA PRO A 443 23.32 -2.33 -22.01
C PRO A 443 22.71 -3.44 -21.13
N LEU A 444 22.27 -4.55 -21.73
CA LEU A 444 21.55 -5.65 -21.09
C LEU A 444 22.16 -7.01 -21.50
N PRO A 445 22.30 -7.96 -20.56
CA PRO A 445 22.93 -9.27 -20.81
C PRO A 445 22.08 -10.20 -21.69
N LYS A 446 22.74 -11.10 -22.42
CA LYS A 446 22.08 -12.19 -23.17
C LYS A 446 21.38 -13.17 -22.24
N GLN A 447 22.06 -13.50 -21.15
CA GLN A 447 21.53 -14.31 -20.06
C GLN A 447 22.12 -13.82 -18.74
N LEU A 448 21.28 -13.71 -17.72
CA LEU A 448 21.65 -13.37 -16.35
C LEU A 448 20.88 -14.27 -15.39
N VAL A 449 21.58 -14.94 -14.48
CA VAL A 449 20.99 -15.74 -13.40
C VAL A 449 21.44 -15.13 -12.08
N CYS A 450 20.49 -14.58 -11.32
CA CYS A 450 20.71 -14.03 -9.99
C CYS A 450 20.03 -14.91 -8.93
N LYS A 451 20.75 -15.23 -7.86
CA LYS A 451 20.22 -15.88 -6.65
C LYS A 451 20.29 -14.90 -5.50
N GLY A 452 19.14 -14.60 -4.91
CA GLY A 452 19.01 -13.76 -3.72
C GLY A 452 18.74 -14.62 -2.49
N ASP A 453 19.70 -14.70 -1.57
CA ASP A 453 19.47 -15.19 -0.21
C ASP A 453 19.02 -14.02 0.65
N ILE A 454 17.72 -13.95 0.91
CA ILE A 454 17.03 -12.79 1.49
C ILE A 454 16.11 -13.30 2.59
N LYS A 455 16.38 -12.90 3.83
CA LYS A 455 15.69 -13.47 5.00
C LYS A 455 14.24 -12.99 5.16
N GLN A 456 13.97 -11.77 4.70
CA GLN A 456 12.66 -11.12 4.79
C GLN A 456 12.39 -10.27 3.53
N THR A 457 11.22 -10.42 2.89
CA THR A 457 10.87 -9.61 1.72
C THR A 457 10.78 -8.12 2.03
N ARG A 458 10.58 -7.74 3.29
CA ARG A 458 10.57 -6.35 3.72
C ARG A 458 11.87 -5.60 3.39
N ASP A 459 13.02 -6.27 3.40
CA ASP A 459 14.31 -5.68 3.03
C ASP A 459 14.44 -5.38 1.52
N ILE A 460 13.51 -5.89 0.73
CA ILE A 460 13.30 -5.55 -0.69
C ILE A 460 12.26 -4.43 -0.80
N THR A 461 11.07 -4.60 -0.20
CA THR A 461 9.94 -3.67 -0.38
C THR A 461 10.25 -2.28 0.14
N ASP A 462 10.91 -2.17 1.30
CA ASP A 462 11.28 -0.88 1.90
C ASP A 462 12.37 -0.14 1.09
N LYS A 463 13.08 -0.82 0.15
CA LYS A 463 14.05 -0.18 -0.76
C LYS A 463 13.46 0.31 -2.08
N PHE A 464 12.34 -0.29 -2.51
CA PHE A 464 11.61 0.09 -3.72
C PHE A 464 10.39 0.98 -3.39
N ASP A 465 10.27 1.44 -2.14
CA ASP A 465 9.14 2.22 -1.58
C ASP A 465 7.75 1.57 -1.78
N LEU A 466 7.72 0.23 -1.70
CA LEU A 466 6.53 -0.58 -2.00
C LEU A 466 5.63 -0.67 -0.77
N THR A 467 4.99 0.44 -0.43
CA THR A 467 4.13 0.54 0.76
C THR A 467 2.94 -0.43 0.72
N GLY A 468 2.60 -1.00 1.87
CA GLY A 468 1.47 -1.94 2.02
C GLY A 468 1.76 -3.40 1.64
N VAL A 469 2.93 -3.74 1.07
CA VAL A 469 3.28 -5.13 0.74
C VAL A 469 3.57 -5.94 2.03
N PRO A 470 3.01 -7.16 2.19
CA PRO A 470 3.24 -7.98 3.38
C PRO A 470 4.68 -8.51 3.49
N ASN A 471 5.19 -8.58 4.72
CA ASN A 471 6.51 -9.14 5.01
C ASN A 471 6.47 -10.68 5.06
N LEU A 472 7.19 -11.34 4.16
CA LEU A 472 7.36 -12.78 4.13
C LEU A 472 8.77 -13.14 4.59
N ARG A 473 8.88 -14.07 5.54
CA ARG A 473 10.12 -14.80 5.81
C ARG A 473 10.28 -15.91 4.78
N LEU A 474 11.46 -16.03 4.22
CA LEU A 474 11.79 -17.00 3.17
C LEU A 474 12.68 -18.09 3.76
N ASN A 475 12.41 -19.36 3.43
CA ASN A 475 13.20 -20.51 3.90
C ASN A 475 14.22 -21.02 2.86
N ALA A 476 14.20 -20.46 1.64
CA ALA A 476 15.08 -20.79 0.53
C ALA A 476 15.36 -19.53 -0.32
N PRO A 477 16.48 -19.47 -1.05
CA PRO A 477 16.83 -18.31 -1.86
C PRO A 477 15.92 -18.17 -3.10
N ILE A 478 15.53 -16.94 -3.41
CA ILE A 478 14.83 -16.60 -4.65
C ILE A 478 15.81 -16.71 -5.82
N THR A 479 15.40 -17.34 -6.93
CA THR A 479 16.18 -17.35 -8.18
C THR A 479 15.47 -16.55 -9.26
N PHE A 480 16.15 -15.56 -9.83
CA PHE A 480 15.71 -14.74 -10.94
C PHE A 480 16.59 -15.03 -12.16
N THR A 481 15.98 -15.40 -13.28
CA THR A 481 16.67 -15.64 -14.55
C THR A 481 16.11 -14.70 -15.61
N ALA A 482 16.97 -13.88 -16.22
CA ALA A 482 16.66 -13.13 -17.43
C ALA A 482 17.33 -13.81 -18.64
N LYS A 483 16.57 -14.05 -19.70
CA LYS A 483 17.07 -14.52 -21.00
C LYS A 483 16.57 -13.61 -22.11
N GLN A 484 17.48 -13.04 -22.90
CA GLN A 484 17.17 -12.20 -24.05
C GLN A 484 16.56 -13.07 -25.16
N THR A 485 15.44 -12.62 -25.75
CA THR A 485 14.69 -13.38 -26.78
C THR A 485 14.58 -12.66 -28.11
N GLN A 486 14.55 -11.32 -28.13
CA GLN A 486 14.61 -10.50 -29.34
C GLN A 486 15.37 -9.21 -29.06
N VAL A 487 16.12 -8.70 -30.04
CA VAL A 487 16.85 -7.44 -29.99
C VAL A 487 16.66 -6.71 -31.33
N ARG A 488 16.46 -5.39 -31.28
CA ARG A 488 16.57 -4.49 -32.43
C ARG A 488 17.31 -3.23 -32.01
N TYR A 489 18.45 -2.99 -32.64
CA TYR A 489 19.16 -1.71 -32.59
C TYR A 489 18.45 -0.70 -33.53
N LYS A 490 18.80 0.58 -33.45
CA LYS A 490 18.56 1.50 -34.58
C LYS A 490 19.46 1.09 -35.75
N GLU A 491 18.95 1.17 -36.96
CA GLU A 491 19.79 1.08 -38.17
C GLU A 491 20.70 2.32 -38.22
N PRO A 492 22.00 2.17 -38.57
CA PRO A 492 22.85 3.31 -38.84
C PRO A 492 22.33 4.04 -40.09
N VAL A 493 22.37 5.38 -40.08
CA VAL A 493 22.00 6.18 -41.25
C VAL A 493 23.14 6.09 -42.26
N THR A 494 23.06 5.10 -43.15
CA THR A 494 23.95 5.00 -44.31
C THR A 494 23.73 6.18 -45.23
N ALA A 495 24.82 6.84 -45.66
CA ALA A 495 24.76 7.86 -46.70
C ALA A 495 24.13 7.30 -47.99
N ALA A 496 23.40 8.14 -48.72
CA ALA A 496 22.60 7.71 -49.86
C ALA A 496 23.45 7.21 -51.04
N ASP A 497 23.09 6.05 -51.61
CA ASP A 497 23.60 5.59 -52.90
C ASP A 497 23.04 6.48 -54.03
N PRO A 498 23.87 7.17 -54.82
CA PRO A 498 23.43 8.11 -55.86
C PRO A 498 22.94 7.41 -57.14
N ARG A 499 22.08 6.37 -57.02
CA ARG A 499 21.64 5.52 -58.15
C ARG A 499 20.16 5.11 -58.11
N THR A 500 19.21 6.05 -58.06
CA THR A 500 17.81 5.75 -58.49
C THR A 500 16.99 6.97 -58.95
N HIS A 501 17.48 7.74 -59.94
CA HIS A 501 16.58 8.60 -60.72
C HIS A 501 15.71 7.76 -61.68
N LYS A 502 14.47 7.45 -61.29
CA LYS A 502 13.32 7.36 -62.23
C LYS A 502 11.95 7.27 -61.53
N ASN A 503 11.01 8.00 -62.12
CA ASN A 503 9.55 7.84 -62.03
C ASN A 503 8.88 7.89 -60.64
N ALA A 504 8.64 9.12 -60.16
CA ALA A 504 7.50 9.42 -59.31
C ALA A 504 6.59 10.44 -60.03
N ASN A 505 5.43 10.01 -60.54
CA ASN A 505 4.36 10.90 -60.98
C ASN A 505 3.01 10.17 -61.08
N LYS A 506 2.15 10.31 -60.06
CA LYS A 506 0.71 10.61 -60.22
C LYS A 506 -0.05 10.79 -58.89
N ASP A 507 -1.07 11.65 -58.96
CA ASP A 507 -2.35 11.71 -58.21
C ASP A 507 -2.32 11.36 -56.69
N THR A 508 -2.32 12.27 -55.71
CA THR A 508 -3.16 13.45 -55.36
C THR A 508 -4.53 13.20 -54.69
N ASN A 509 -4.65 13.75 -53.46
CA ASN A 509 -5.85 14.35 -52.82
C ASN A 509 -7.15 13.56 -52.54
N LYS A 510 -7.41 13.40 -51.23
CA LYS A 510 -8.45 14.11 -50.43
C LYS A 510 -7.83 14.36 -49.04
N GLY A 511 -8.07 15.44 -48.29
CA GLY A 511 -9.19 16.38 -48.24
C GLY A 511 -10.16 15.93 -47.14
N THR A 512 -10.45 16.67 -46.05
CA THR A 512 -10.40 18.13 -45.80
C THR A 512 -9.73 18.53 -44.47
N ASN A 513 -9.88 19.79 -44.03
CA ASN A 513 -9.00 20.53 -43.11
C ASN A 513 -9.80 21.34 -42.04
N LYS A 514 -9.10 22.12 -41.19
CA LYS A 514 -9.54 23.15 -40.21
C LYS A 514 -9.87 22.63 -38.80
N ASP A 515 -9.68 23.37 -37.70
CA ASP A 515 -8.95 24.61 -37.34
C ASP A 515 -8.90 24.60 -35.78
N ALA A 516 -7.95 25.16 -35.01
CA ALA A 516 -6.65 25.82 -35.22
C ALA A 516 -5.85 25.67 -33.88
N ASP A 517 -4.74 26.34 -33.51
CA ASP A 517 -4.02 27.48 -34.09
C ASP A 517 -2.48 27.44 -33.88
N LYS A 518 -1.89 28.36 -33.08
CA LYS A 518 -0.44 28.69 -33.10
C LYS A 518 0.25 28.75 -31.73
N GLY A 519 1.58 28.60 -31.75
CA GLY A 519 2.48 28.92 -30.64
C GLY A 519 3.91 28.44 -30.91
N GLY A 520 4.66 29.10 -31.80
CA GLY A 520 5.99 28.65 -32.22
C GLY A 520 7.04 29.77 -32.24
N ASN A 521 8.31 29.38 -32.13
CA ASN A 521 9.44 30.24 -32.46
C ASN A 521 10.55 29.41 -33.15
N LYS A 522 11.39 30.06 -33.98
CA LYS A 522 12.15 29.40 -35.04
C LYS A 522 13.64 29.72 -34.94
N VAL A 523 14.46 28.73 -34.57
CA VAL A 523 15.93 28.85 -34.58
C VAL A 523 16.46 28.58 -35.99
N THR A 524 17.44 29.37 -36.42
CA THR A 524 18.06 29.29 -37.75
C THR A 524 19.19 28.26 -37.77
N SER A 525 19.23 27.43 -38.82
CA SER A 525 20.33 26.51 -39.10
C SER A 525 21.53 27.23 -39.68
N LYS A 526 22.72 26.97 -39.12
CA LYS A 526 24.00 27.12 -39.80
C LYS A 526 24.97 26.04 -39.31
N ASP A 527 26.06 25.90 -40.05
CA ASP A 527 27.29 25.18 -39.70
C ASP A 527 27.10 23.67 -39.46
N ALA A 528 27.12 22.94 -40.57
CA ALA A 528 27.26 21.49 -40.60
C ALA A 528 28.43 21.12 -41.55
N GLU A 529 29.62 20.92 -41.00
CA GLU A 529 30.67 20.10 -41.62
C GLU A 529 31.69 19.63 -40.57
N THR A 530 32.40 18.55 -40.88
CA THR A 530 33.13 17.65 -39.93
C THR A 530 32.23 16.91 -38.93
N GLY A 531 32.54 15.67 -38.52
CA GLY A 531 33.56 14.77 -39.06
C GLY A 531 33.66 13.47 -38.26
N ASN A 532 33.23 12.35 -38.84
CA ASN A 532 33.44 10.97 -38.35
C ASN A 532 32.95 10.63 -36.92
N THR A 533 31.66 10.31 -36.78
CA THR A 533 31.13 9.60 -35.59
C THR A 533 30.98 8.11 -35.86
N ASP A 534 31.56 7.26 -35.00
CA ASP A 534 31.30 5.81 -35.01
C ASP A 534 29.80 5.51 -34.84
N PRO A 535 29.23 4.50 -35.53
CA PRO A 535 27.80 4.21 -35.50
C PRO A 535 27.40 3.55 -34.18
N LEU A 536 27.13 4.39 -33.17
CA LEU A 536 26.51 4.01 -31.90
C LEU A 536 25.12 3.39 -32.14
N TYR A 537 25.08 2.05 -32.14
CA TYR A 537 23.87 1.23 -32.24
C TYR A 537 22.94 1.42 -31.04
N ALA A 538 22.28 2.57 -30.93
CA ALA A 538 21.33 2.84 -29.86
C ALA A 538 20.17 1.82 -29.89
N LEU A 539 19.96 1.11 -28.78
CA LEU A 539 18.96 0.04 -28.68
C LEU A 539 17.54 0.58 -28.88
N LYS A 540 16.84 0.12 -29.93
CA LYS A 540 15.48 0.56 -30.28
C LYS A 540 14.42 -0.21 -29.49
N SER A 541 14.59 -1.52 -29.35
CA SER A 541 13.74 -2.38 -28.52
C SER A 541 14.43 -3.72 -28.19
N ALA A 542 14.14 -4.29 -27.01
CA ALA A 542 14.55 -5.66 -26.67
C ALA A 542 13.46 -6.40 -25.88
N LYS A 543 13.39 -7.72 -26.04
CA LYS A 543 12.51 -8.61 -25.25
C LYS A 543 13.33 -9.59 -24.43
N TYR A 544 12.84 -9.84 -23.22
CA TYR A 544 13.38 -10.82 -22.29
C TYR A 544 12.28 -11.75 -21.80
N GLN A 545 12.63 -13.00 -21.58
CA GLN A 545 11.90 -13.93 -20.72
C GLN A 545 12.52 -13.82 -19.32
N LEU A 546 11.71 -13.44 -18.33
CA LEU A 546 12.11 -13.30 -16.93
C LEU A 546 11.43 -14.38 -16.10
N SER A 547 12.18 -15.38 -15.64
CA SER A 547 11.66 -16.45 -14.78
C SER A 547 12.08 -16.26 -13.33
N LEU A 548 11.10 -16.06 -12.45
CA LEU A 548 11.22 -15.94 -11.01
C LEU A 548 10.80 -17.26 -10.35
N SER A 549 11.74 -17.94 -9.70
CA SER A 549 11.46 -19.10 -8.85
C SER A 549 11.33 -18.64 -7.39
N LEU A 550 10.16 -18.85 -6.80
CA LEU A 550 9.88 -18.63 -5.39
C LEU A 550 10.13 -19.92 -4.58
N PRO A 551 10.33 -19.84 -3.26
CA PRO A 551 10.30 -20.99 -2.36
C PRO A 551 8.92 -21.68 -2.36
N LYS A 552 8.88 -23.01 -2.24
CA LYS A 552 7.61 -23.76 -2.13
C LYS A 552 6.78 -23.37 -0.90
N GLU A 553 7.45 -22.90 0.15
CA GLU A 553 6.85 -22.45 1.40
C GLU A 553 7.42 -21.08 1.77
N MET A 554 6.54 -20.11 2.04
CA MET A 554 6.91 -18.79 2.54
C MET A 554 6.06 -18.48 3.77
N MET A 555 6.66 -17.87 4.79
CA MET A 555 6.00 -17.67 6.08
C MET A 555 5.65 -16.20 6.28
N LEU A 556 4.36 -15.86 6.25
CA LEU A 556 3.87 -14.49 6.44
C LEU A 556 4.11 -14.04 7.89
N ALA A 557 5.04 -13.11 8.05
CA ALA A 557 5.43 -12.58 9.35
C ALA A 557 4.40 -11.54 9.82
N LEU A 558 3.41 -11.99 10.60
CA LEU A 558 2.43 -11.12 11.23
C LEU A 558 3.12 -10.14 12.22
N PRO A 559 2.70 -8.86 12.26
CA PRO A 559 3.43 -7.82 12.99
C PRO A 559 3.23 -7.86 14.52
N GLY A 560 3.98 -8.73 15.19
CA GLY A 560 4.37 -8.56 16.60
C GLY A 560 3.60 -9.37 17.65
N ASN A 561 4.33 -10.24 18.36
CA ASN A 561 4.10 -10.73 19.73
C ASN A 561 2.70 -11.26 20.17
N VAL A 562 1.76 -11.53 19.26
CA VAL A 562 0.61 -12.39 19.58
C VAL A 562 1.08 -13.86 19.67
N SER A 563 1.66 -14.23 20.82
CA SER A 563 2.25 -15.55 21.16
C SER A 563 1.26 -16.75 21.13
N LYS A 564 0.09 -16.57 20.51
CA LYS A 564 -0.99 -17.57 20.33
C LYS A 564 -1.65 -17.51 18.93
N GLN A 565 -1.12 -16.71 18.00
CA GLN A 565 -1.43 -16.80 16.58
C GLN A 565 -0.23 -17.45 15.86
N PRO A 566 -0.39 -18.63 15.24
CA PRO A 566 0.67 -19.26 14.47
C PRO A 566 0.81 -18.58 13.10
N ASP A 567 2.01 -18.68 12.54
CA ASP A 567 2.36 -18.05 11.27
C ASP A 567 1.50 -18.58 10.09
N ILE A 568 1.16 -17.68 9.16
CA ILE A 568 0.44 -18.03 7.95
C ILE A 568 1.44 -18.58 6.92
N MET A 569 1.32 -19.87 6.65
CA MET A 569 2.09 -20.55 5.59
C MET A 569 1.46 -20.26 4.22
N ILE A 570 2.28 -19.72 3.32
CA ILE A 570 1.97 -19.48 1.90
C ILE A 570 2.71 -20.54 1.10
N TYR A 571 1.96 -21.51 0.58
CA TYR A 571 2.46 -22.47 -0.40
C TYR A 571 2.45 -21.85 -1.81
N THR A 572 3.47 -22.12 -2.63
CA THR A 572 3.44 -21.78 -4.06
C THR A 572 4.02 -22.91 -4.90
N ASP A 573 3.24 -23.38 -5.88
CA ASP A 573 3.53 -24.59 -6.65
C ASP A 573 4.34 -24.34 -7.93
N THR A 574 4.57 -23.07 -8.32
CA THR A 574 4.90 -22.67 -9.70
C THR A 574 6.10 -21.72 -9.83
N GLN A 575 6.88 -21.86 -10.91
CA GLN A 575 7.84 -20.85 -11.37
C GLN A 575 7.12 -19.75 -12.18
N LEU A 576 7.21 -18.50 -11.72
CA LEU A 576 6.58 -17.35 -12.38
C LEU A 576 7.43 -16.88 -13.57
N THR A 577 6.97 -17.11 -14.81
CA THR A 577 7.65 -16.62 -16.01
C THR A 577 6.91 -15.41 -16.60
N LEU A 578 7.49 -14.24 -16.43
CA LEU A 578 7.06 -12.99 -17.07
C LEU A 578 7.79 -12.82 -18.41
N THR A 579 7.19 -12.02 -19.30
CA THR A 579 7.92 -11.38 -20.39
C THR A 579 8.21 -9.93 -20.01
N ALA A 580 9.36 -9.41 -20.45
CA ALA A 580 9.70 -8.01 -20.27
C ALA A 580 10.06 -7.38 -21.61
N HIS A 581 9.40 -6.27 -21.95
CA HIS A 581 9.67 -5.51 -23.15
C HIS A 581 10.31 -4.18 -22.78
N TYR A 582 11.51 -3.95 -23.30
CA TYR A 582 12.20 -2.66 -23.25
C TYR A 582 11.99 -1.93 -24.57
N GLN A 583 11.45 -0.71 -24.52
CA GLN A 583 11.29 0.16 -25.68
C GLN A 583 11.38 1.62 -25.22
N GLN A 584 12.23 2.42 -25.89
CA GLN A 584 12.32 3.89 -25.71
C GLN A 584 12.38 4.34 -24.23
N GLY A 585 13.21 3.69 -23.41
CA GLY A 585 13.38 4.03 -21.99
C GLY A 585 12.34 3.46 -21.01
N SER A 586 11.28 2.80 -21.50
CA SER A 586 10.30 2.12 -20.64
C SER A 586 10.56 0.61 -20.56
N LEU A 587 10.32 0.02 -19.38
CA LEU A 587 10.28 -1.43 -19.18
C LEU A 587 8.86 -1.86 -18.80
N SER A 588 8.18 -2.53 -19.72
CA SER A 588 6.89 -3.18 -19.45
C SER A 588 7.11 -4.63 -19.05
N LEU A 589 6.81 -4.96 -17.79
CA LEU A 589 6.68 -6.35 -17.31
C LEU A 589 5.27 -6.84 -17.63
N ILE A 590 5.17 -7.98 -18.31
CA ILE A 590 3.92 -8.56 -18.81
C ILE A 590 3.87 -10.05 -18.49
N LEU A 591 2.97 -10.42 -17.59
CA LEU A 591 2.49 -11.77 -17.33
C LEU A 591 1.10 -11.91 -17.95
N ASP A 592 1.03 -12.32 -19.21
CA ASP A 592 -0.21 -12.67 -19.91
C ASP A 592 -0.26 -14.20 -20.08
N ASN A 593 -1.40 -14.84 -19.78
CA ASN A 593 -1.65 -16.29 -19.88
C ASN A 593 -0.56 -17.20 -19.26
N VAL A 594 -0.60 -17.40 -17.95
CA VAL A 594 0.04 -18.58 -17.33
C VAL A 594 -0.85 -19.81 -17.61
N PRO A 595 -0.34 -20.88 -18.26
CA PRO A 595 -1.18 -21.99 -18.75
C PRO A 595 -1.64 -22.96 -17.65
N GLU A 596 -0.96 -22.96 -16.50
CA GLU A 596 -1.39 -23.65 -15.29
C GLU A 596 -1.74 -22.62 -14.20
N PRO A 597 -2.71 -22.90 -13.32
CA PRO A 597 -3.11 -21.95 -12.29
C PRO A 597 -1.95 -21.69 -11.33
N VAL A 598 -1.44 -20.44 -11.31
CA VAL A 598 -0.50 -19.95 -10.29
C VAL A 598 -1.20 -20.04 -8.94
N LYS A 599 -1.01 -21.16 -8.24
CA LYS A 599 -1.70 -21.46 -7.00
C LYS A 599 -1.04 -20.71 -5.85
N LEU A 600 -1.37 -19.42 -5.75
CA LEU A 600 -0.99 -18.60 -4.61
C LEU A 600 -1.77 -19.08 -3.39
N SER A 601 -1.06 -19.82 -2.53
CA SER A 601 -1.45 -20.34 -1.22
C SER A 601 -2.49 -21.47 -1.15
N GLU A 602 -2.26 -22.35 -0.18
CA GLU A 602 -3.30 -22.96 0.64
C GLU A 602 -3.15 -22.37 2.05
N VAL A 603 -3.82 -21.24 2.35
CA VAL A 603 -3.71 -20.58 3.67
C VAL A 603 -4.35 -21.42 4.77
N ARG A 604 -3.59 -22.37 5.33
CA ARG A 604 -3.97 -23.17 6.51
C ARG A 604 -3.97 -22.31 7.77
N MET A 605 -5.06 -21.57 7.97
CA MET A 605 -5.36 -20.98 9.28
C MET A 605 -5.57 -22.10 10.32
N PRO A 606 -5.15 -21.91 11.57
CA PRO A 606 -5.25 -22.94 12.61
C PRO A 606 -6.70 -23.22 12.99
N GLU A 607 -7.03 -24.50 13.15
CA GLU A 607 -8.22 -24.88 13.89
C GLU A 607 -7.97 -24.65 15.39
N LYS A 608 -8.74 -23.78 16.03
CA LYS A 608 -8.74 -23.67 17.50
C LYS A 608 -9.18 -25.02 18.08
N ARG A 609 -8.23 -25.80 18.60
CA ARG A 609 -8.53 -26.97 19.43
C ARG A 609 -9.25 -26.50 20.69
N ASN A 610 -10.58 -26.54 20.66
CA ASN A 610 -11.37 -26.60 21.89
C ASN A 610 -11.03 -27.92 22.57
N THR A 611 -10.25 -27.87 23.65
CA THR A 611 -9.97 -29.02 24.52
C THR A 611 -11.20 -29.32 25.38
N GLY A 612 -12.18 -29.97 24.75
CA GLY A 612 -13.33 -30.63 25.39
C GLY A 612 -13.46 -32.03 24.82
N GLU A 613 -13.72 -33.02 25.69
CA GLU A 613 -13.55 -34.44 25.36
C GLU A 613 -14.52 -34.95 24.29
N ALA A 614 -14.06 -35.07 23.05
CA ALA A 614 -14.76 -35.78 22.00
C ALA A 614 -14.57 -37.30 22.17
N LYS A 615 -15.55 -37.97 22.79
CA LYS A 615 -15.59 -39.45 22.85
C LYS A 615 -15.53 -40.05 21.45
N LYS A 616 -14.64 -41.03 21.25
CA LYS A 616 -14.52 -41.81 20.01
C LYS A 616 -15.87 -42.45 19.64
N THR A 617 -16.36 -42.17 18.44
CA THR A 617 -17.31 -43.01 17.72
C THR A 617 -16.62 -43.55 16.48
N ARG A 618 -16.93 -44.80 16.08
CA ARG A 618 -16.29 -45.44 14.92
C ARG A 618 -16.86 -44.86 13.62
N PRO A 619 -16.05 -44.75 12.54
CA PRO A 619 -16.60 -44.55 11.20
C PRO A 619 -17.42 -45.78 10.78
N VAL A 620 -18.47 -45.56 9.99
CA VAL A 620 -19.18 -46.60 9.26
C VAL A 620 -18.64 -46.61 7.83
N GLU A 621 -18.35 -47.80 7.31
CA GLU A 621 -17.88 -47.95 5.94
C GLU A 621 -19.02 -47.74 4.93
N GLY A 622 -18.74 -47.01 3.86
CA GLY A 622 -19.67 -46.78 2.76
C GLY A 622 -18.90 -46.27 1.55
N SER A 623 -18.86 -47.05 0.47
CA SER A 623 -18.10 -46.74 -0.73
C SER A 623 -18.75 -45.60 -1.53
N GLY A 624 -18.09 -44.45 -1.55
CA GLY A 624 -18.43 -43.29 -2.38
C GLY A 624 -17.23 -42.84 -3.20
N THR A 625 -17.43 -42.54 -4.48
CA THR A 625 -16.36 -42.15 -5.42
C THR A 625 -15.66 -40.85 -5.02
N GLN A 626 -14.39 -40.73 -5.41
CA GLN A 626 -13.49 -39.65 -4.98
C GLN A 626 -14.00 -38.24 -5.34
N THR A 627 -14.42 -37.48 -4.33
CA THR A 627 -14.41 -36.01 -4.35
C THR A 627 -13.57 -35.52 -3.16
N GLY A 628 -12.52 -34.74 -3.44
CA GLY A 628 -11.50 -34.38 -2.44
C GLY A 628 -12.07 -33.67 -1.21
N SER A 629 -11.93 -34.28 -0.03
CA SER A 629 -12.44 -33.75 1.23
C SER A 629 -11.72 -32.45 1.62
N ARG A 630 -12.44 -31.32 1.61
CA ARG A 630 -11.94 -29.99 1.99
C ARG A 630 -11.82 -29.86 3.51
N THR A 631 -10.76 -30.43 4.09
CA THR A 631 -10.57 -30.52 5.54
C THR A 631 -9.94 -29.29 6.20
N GLY A 632 -9.37 -28.36 5.42
CA GLY A 632 -8.73 -27.13 5.92
C GLY A 632 -9.46 -25.84 5.49
N ASN A 633 -9.17 -24.75 6.20
CA ASN A 633 -9.39 -23.40 5.67
C ASN A 633 -8.42 -23.18 4.50
N ALA A 634 -8.88 -22.51 3.44
CA ALA A 634 -8.08 -22.24 2.25
C ALA A 634 -8.51 -20.94 1.57
N LEU A 635 -7.54 -20.25 0.97
CA LEU A 635 -7.74 -19.13 0.06
C LEU A 635 -6.90 -19.41 -1.17
N THR A 636 -7.49 -19.35 -2.35
CA THR A 636 -6.84 -19.58 -3.64
C THR A 636 -7.05 -18.34 -4.51
N VAL A 637 -5.94 -17.77 -4.99
CA VAL A 637 -5.96 -16.63 -5.92
C VAL A 637 -5.37 -17.10 -7.26
N HIS A 638 -6.17 -17.03 -8.31
CA HIS A 638 -5.82 -17.39 -9.68
C HIS A 638 -5.54 -16.11 -10.48
N ILE A 639 -4.29 -15.84 -10.81
CA ILE A 639 -3.91 -14.67 -11.61
C ILE A 639 -4.10 -14.98 -13.10
N SER A 640 -4.98 -14.24 -13.76
CA SER A 640 -5.18 -14.33 -15.22
C SER A 640 -4.26 -13.38 -15.99
N GLN A 641 -3.95 -12.22 -15.41
CA GLN A 641 -3.08 -11.21 -16.02
C GLN A 641 -2.40 -10.34 -14.95
N LEU A 642 -1.11 -10.05 -15.12
CA LEU A 642 -0.40 -9.03 -14.35
C LEU A 642 0.51 -8.23 -15.28
N ARG A 643 0.30 -6.91 -15.36
CA ARG A 643 1.16 -6.00 -16.13
C ARG A 643 1.66 -4.88 -15.22
N CYS A 644 2.96 -4.65 -15.20
CA CYS A 644 3.60 -3.56 -14.46
C CYS A 644 4.47 -2.74 -15.40
N THR A 645 4.21 -1.44 -15.51
CA THR A 645 5.07 -0.50 -16.22
C THR A 645 6.03 0.12 -15.22
N LEU A 646 7.33 -0.14 -15.42
CA LEU A 646 8.42 0.47 -14.66
C LEU A 646 9.08 1.52 -15.56
N PRO A 647 8.95 2.83 -15.27
CA PRO A 647 9.72 3.84 -15.95
C PRO A 647 11.19 3.70 -15.53
N ILE A 648 12.09 3.32 -16.46
CA ILE A 648 13.52 3.37 -16.19
C ILE A 648 13.92 4.84 -16.27
N ILE A 649 14.11 5.46 -15.11
CA ILE A 649 14.43 6.87 -14.99
C ILE A 649 15.94 7.08 -14.95
N THR A 650 16.38 8.00 -15.79
CA THR A 650 17.70 8.62 -15.83
C THR A 650 17.98 9.39 -14.54
N ALA A 651 19.21 9.32 -14.04
CA ALA A 651 19.55 9.52 -12.63
C ALA A 651 19.49 10.98 -12.17
N SER A 652 18.35 11.41 -11.61
CA SER A 652 18.25 12.64 -10.79
C SER A 652 17.01 12.75 -9.91
N SER A 653 15.98 11.91 -10.11
CA SER A 653 14.73 11.95 -9.34
C SER A 653 14.37 10.57 -8.78
N ALA A 654 13.64 10.56 -7.65
CA ALA A 654 13.16 9.33 -7.02
C ALA A 654 12.33 8.49 -8.00
N ILE A 655 12.42 7.16 -7.86
CA ILE A 655 11.75 6.19 -8.74
C ILE A 655 10.26 6.55 -8.86
N LYS A 656 9.82 7.03 -10.03
CA LYS A 656 8.38 7.18 -10.30
C LYS A 656 7.77 5.78 -10.19
N SER A 657 6.81 5.65 -9.29
CA SER A 657 6.32 4.35 -8.83
C SER A 657 5.82 3.45 -9.96
N PRO A 658 5.89 2.11 -9.77
CA PRO A 658 5.21 1.19 -10.67
C PRO A 658 3.73 1.54 -10.85
N ASP A 659 3.26 1.59 -12.10
CA ASP A 659 1.85 1.36 -12.44
C ASP A 659 1.71 -0.15 -12.65
N CYS A 660 1.14 -0.84 -11.66
CA CYS A 660 0.86 -2.27 -11.73
C CYS A 660 -0.64 -2.52 -11.79
N ARG A 661 -1.06 -3.39 -12.72
CA ARG A 661 -2.44 -3.80 -12.95
C ARG A 661 -2.54 -5.32 -12.93
N LEU A 662 -3.39 -5.83 -12.08
CA LEU A 662 -3.59 -7.25 -11.80
C LEU A 662 -5.05 -7.62 -12.05
N HIS A 663 -5.29 -8.70 -12.77
CA HIS A 663 -6.59 -9.35 -12.91
C HIS A 663 -6.50 -10.77 -12.33
N ALA A 664 -7.40 -11.11 -11.41
CA ALA A 664 -7.41 -12.41 -10.74
C ALA A 664 -8.83 -12.88 -10.35
N ASP A 665 -9.00 -14.19 -10.26
CA ASP A 665 -10.15 -14.83 -9.61
C ASP A 665 -9.76 -15.24 -8.19
N VAL A 666 -10.63 -14.96 -7.22
CA VAL A 666 -10.42 -15.26 -5.79
C VAL A 666 -11.48 -16.25 -5.33
N GLN A 667 -11.04 -17.38 -4.79
CA GLN A 667 -11.91 -18.37 -4.14
C GLN A 667 -11.43 -18.64 -2.71
N GLY A 668 -12.33 -18.57 -1.73
CA GLY A 668 -12.03 -18.80 -0.32
C GLY A 668 -12.99 -19.79 0.32
N TYR A 669 -12.51 -20.52 1.32
CA TYR A 669 -13.30 -21.42 2.16
C TYR A 669 -12.79 -21.39 3.60
N MET A 670 -13.71 -21.21 4.56
CA MET A 670 -13.42 -21.27 6.00
C MET A 670 -14.49 -22.08 6.73
N LYS A 671 -14.07 -23.15 7.42
CA LYS A 671 -14.93 -24.13 8.10
C LYS A 671 -15.80 -23.50 9.20
N ALA A 672 -15.28 -22.50 9.92
CA ALA A 672 -16.05 -21.72 10.90
C ALA A 672 -15.40 -20.35 11.19
N LEU A 673 -16.21 -19.39 11.64
CA LEU A 673 -15.78 -18.09 12.16
C LEU A 673 -16.66 -17.70 13.36
N ALA A 674 -16.09 -17.13 14.41
CA ALA A 674 -16.81 -16.71 15.61
C ALA A 674 -16.48 -15.24 15.94
N PRO A 675 -17.21 -14.26 15.36
CA PRO A 675 -16.88 -12.83 15.48
C PRO A 675 -17.25 -12.22 16.84
N HIS A 676 -18.27 -12.77 17.51
CA HIS A 676 -18.69 -12.41 18.87
C HIS A 676 -18.97 -13.71 19.66
N PRO A 677 -18.74 -13.78 21.00
CA PRO A 677 -18.90 -15.02 21.77
C PRO A 677 -20.28 -15.69 21.66
N GLU A 678 -21.34 -14.90 21.42
CA GLU A 678 -22.72 -15.36 21.26
C GLU A 678 -23.10 -15.69 19.81
N SER A 679 -22.12 -15.79 18.90
CA SER A 679 -22.34 -15.99 17.46
C SER A 679 -21.32 -16.94 16.84
N ARG A 680 -21.78 -17.84 15.95
CA ARG A 680 -20.91 -18.72 15.19
C ARG A 680 -21.39 -18.91 13.76
N LEU A 681 -20.54 -18.54 12.81
CA LEU A 681 -20.68 -18.80 11.39
C LEU A 681 -20.03 -20.16 11.06
N THR A 682 -20.63 -20.92 10.16
CA THR A 682 -20.10 -22.22 9.66
C THR A 682 -20.02 -22.24 8.14
N ASN A 683 -19.00 -22.92 7.61
CA ASN A 683 -18.79 -23.17 6.18
C ASN A 683 -18.92 -21.91 5.30
N LEU A 684 -18.12 -20.90 5.59
CA LEU A 684 -18.07 -19.68 4.80
C LEU A 684 -17.35 -19.99 3.48
N SER A 685 -17.94 -19.63 2.34
CA SER A 685 -17.31 -19.73 1.02
C SER A 685 -17.40 -18.38 0.29
N LEU A 686 -16.29 -17.97 -0.31
CA LEU A 686 -16.13 -16.71 -1.04
C LEU A 686 -15.75 -17.01 -2.49
N GLN A 687 -16.39 -16.31 -3.42
CA GLN A 687 -16.01 -16.26 -4.83
C GLN A 687 -16.07 -14.81 -5.30
N SER A 688 -15.07 -14.35 -6.05
CA SER A 688 -15.08 -13.01 -6.67
C SER A 688 -14.03 -12.91 -7.77
N LYS A 689 -14.21 -11.99 -8.72
CA LYS A 689 -13.11 -11.50 -9.57
C LYS A 689 -12.54 -10.22 -8.93
N VAL A 690 -11.25 -9.97 -9.06
CA VAL A 690 -10.61 -8.74 -8.60
C VAL A 690 -9.68 -8.16 -9.67
N ASN A 691 -9.82 -6.85 -9.88
CA ASN A 691 -8.94 -6.04 -10.69
C ASN A 691 -8.22 -5.06 -9.75
N ALA A 692 -6.92 -5.24 -9.50
CA ALA A 692 -6.14 -4.29 -8.71
C ALA A 692 -5.32 -3.36 -9.61
N HIS A 693 -5.23 -2.09 -9.22
CA HIS A 693 -4.35 -1.07 -9.78
C HIS A 693 -3.57 -0.43 -8.63
N TRP A 694 -2.25 -0.37 -8.76
CA TRP A 694 -1.34 0.07 -7.70
C TRP A 694 -0.33 1.09 -8.24
N THR A 695 -0.06 2.09 -7.40
CA THR A 695 0.86 3.22 -7.59
C THR A 695 1.52 3.57 -6.25
N ALA A 696 2.50 4.48 -6.21
CA ALA A 696 3.30 4.86 -5.03
C ALA A 696 2.51 4.80 -3.71
N ASN A 697 1.43 5.58 -3.69
CA ASN A 697 0.69 5.93 -2.49
C ASN A 697 -0.74 5.41 -2.52
N THR A 698 -1.16 4.64 -3.53
CA THR A 698 -2.52 4.10 -3.61
C THR A 698 -2.57 2.66 -4.12
N LEU A 699 -3.37 1.82 -3.44
CA LEU A 699 -3.79 0.51 -3.93
C LEU A 699 -5.30 0.54 -4.10
N THR A 700 -5.75 0.51 -5.35
CA THR A 700 -7.17 0.42 -5.71
C THR A 700 -7.49 -1.01 -6.13
N THR A 701 -8.47 -1.64 -5.47
CA THR A 701 -8.96 -2.98 -5.84
C THR A 701 -10.44 -2.90 -6.18
N VAL A 702 -10.82 -3.32 -7.39
CA VAL A 702 -12.19 -3.38 -7.87
C VAL A 702 -12.60 -4.85 -7.96
N TRP A 703 -13.54 -5.24 -7.10
CA TRP A 703 -14.04 -6.60 -6.99
C TRP A 703 -15.36 -6.72 -7.73
N GLN A 704 -15.57 -7.82 -8.45
CA GLN A 704 -16.71 -8.02 -9.35
C GLN A 704 -17.34 -9.41 -9.16
N ASN A 705 -18.67 -9.47 -9.24
CA ASN A 705 -19.46 -10.69 -9.05
C ASN A 705 -19.08 -11.42 -7.74
N THR A 706 -18.97 -10.65 -6.66
CA THR A 706 -18.63 -11.21 -5.34
C THR A 706 -19.83 -11.97 -4.80
N ARG A 707 -19.65 -13.25 -4.45
CA ARG A 707 -20.60 -14.06 -3.69
C ARG A 707 -19.92 -14.59 -2.44
N LEU A 708 -20.48 -14.29 -1.28
CA LEU A 708 -20.15 -14.89 0.01
C LEU A 708 -21.36 -15.70 0.48
N HIS A 709 -21.20 -17.01 0.62
CA HIS A 709 -22.22 -17.92 1.12
C HIS A 709 -21.79 -18.50 2.46
N ILE A 710 -22.74 -18.66 3.39
CA ILE A 710 -22.52 -19.16 4.75
C ILE A 710 -23.67 -20.10 5.08
N ASP A 711 -23.38 -21.39 5.33
CA ASP A 711 -24.40 -22.41 5.61
C ASP A 711 -25.33 -21.99 6.78
N ALA A 712 -24.74 -21.47 7.87
CA ALA A 712 -25.48 -21.01 9.02
C ALA A 712 -24.73 -19.96 9.87
N ILE A 713 -25.50 -19.09 10.51
CA ILE A 713 -25.15 -18.29 11.69
C ILE A 713 -25.99 -18.83 12.85
N ALA A 714 -25.36 -19.50 13.80
CA ALA A 714 -25.98 -19.86 15.07
C ALA A 714 -25.81 -18.70 16.07
N LEU A 715 -26.91 -18.25 16.67
CA LEU A 715 -26.93 -17.30 17.77
C LEU A 715 -27.15 -18.05 19.09
N GLN A 716 -26.34 -17.72 20.09
CA GLN A 716 -26.45 -18.24 21.45
C GLN A 716 -26.69 -17.05 22.40
N PRO A 717 -27.90 -16.47 22.43
CA PRO A 717 -28.20 -15.36 23.32
C PRO A 717 -28.00 -15.77 24.78
N LYS A 718 -27.49 -14.85 25.61
CA LYS A 718 -27.39 -15.08 27.07
C LYS A 718 -28.74 -15.31 27.77
N ASP A 719 -29.85 -14.83 27.19
CA ASP A 719 -31.18 -14.93 27.78
C ASP A 719 -31.82 -16.30 27.54
N SER A 720 -32.33 -16.89 28.62
CA SER A 720 -32.56 -18.33 28.78
C SER A 720 -33.84 -18.87 28.13
N ARG A 721 -34.66 -18.04 27.50
CA ARG A 721 -35.93 -18.49 26.87
C ARG A 721 -35.80 -18.95 25.41
N TRP A 722 -34.66 -18.74 24.74
CA TRP A 722 -34.43 -19.20 23.36
C TRP A 722 -33.71 -20.55 23.34
N VAL A 723 -34.32 -21.57 22.74
CA VAL A 723 -33.80 -22.95 22.71
C VAL A 723 -32.75 -23.13 21.61
N ASP A 724 -33.04 -22.62 20.41
CA ASP A 724 -32.16 -22.52 19.25
C ASP A 724 -32.55 -21.24 18.46
N ALA A 725 -31.58 -20.48 17.95
CA ALA A 725 -31.82 -19.34 17.05
C ALA A 725 -30.77 -19.34 15.93
N ILE A 726 -31.22 -19.49 14.68
CA ILE A 726 -30.37 -19.77 13.52
C ILE A 726 -30.83 -18.97 12.31
N ALA A 727 -29.88 -18.30 11.65
CA ALA A 727 -30.02 -17.91 10.24
C ALA A 727 -29.27 -18.94 9.38
N SER A 728 -29.83 -19.34 8.25
CA SER A 728 -29.33 -20.41 7.36
C SER A 728 -29.35 -19.99 5.89
N ASP A 729 -28.47 -20.58 5.08
CA ASP A 729 -28.23 -20.20 3.68
C ASP A 729 -28.11 -18.67 3.53
N ILE A 730 -27.14 -18.10 4.25
CA ILE A 730 -26.87 -16.67 4.13
C ILE A 730 -26.06 -16.47 2.86
N THR A 731 -26.71 -16.04 1.78
CA THR A 731 -26.08 -15.66 0.52
C THR A 731 -25.99 -14.14 0.44
N ILE A 732 -24.77 -13.61 0.45
CA ILE A 732 -24.43 -12.20 0.25
C ILE A 732 -23.84 -12.05 -1.16
N THR A 733 -24.37 -11.13 -1.97
CA THR A 733 -23.83 -10.84 -3.31
C THR A 733 -23.62 -9.35 -3.55
N ALA A 734 -22.53 -9.01 -4.24
CA ALA A 734 -22.19 -7.65 -4.67
C ALA A 734 -21.62 -7.67 -6.09
N HIS A 735 -22.31 -7.04 -7.04
CA HIS A 735 -21.91 -7.04 -8.45
C HIS A 735 -20.60 -6.27 -8.70
N ARG A 736 -20.41 -5.12 -8.04
CA ARG A 736 -19.17 -4.34 -8.09
C ARG A 736 -18.96 -3.53 -6.80
N TRP A 737 -17.80 -3.73 -6.17
CA TRP A 737 -17.32 -2.88 -5.08
C TRP A 737 -15.84 -2.53 -5.27
N GLN A 738 -15.40 -1.43 -4.67
CA GLN A 738 -14.04 -0.92 -4.76
C GLN A 738 -13.49 -0.61 -3.38
N ALA A 739 -12.32 -1.14 -3.05
CA ALA A 739 -11.52 -0.73 -1.89
C ALA A 739 -10.29 0.04 -2.36
N THR A 740 -10.10 1.25 -1.84
CA THR A 740 -8.97 2.14 -2.13
C THR A 740 -8.21 2.37 -0.83
N TYR A 741 -7.01 1.81 -0.74
CA TYR A 741 -6.04 2.11 0.33
C TYR A 741 -5.15 3.28 -0.09
N ARG A 742 -4.84 4.18 0.86
CA ARG A 742 -3.91 5.30 0.67
C ARG A 742 -2.74 5.19 1.65
N GLY A 743 -1.51 5.19 1.14
CA GLY A 743 -0.29 5.06 1.93
C GLY A 743 -0.03 6.23 2.87
N ASN A 744 -0.30 7.46 2.43
CA ASN A 744 -0.13 8.68 3.23
C ASN A 744 -1.07 8.69 4.45
N ASP A 745 -2.37 8.56 4.18
CA ASP A 745 -3.45 8.59 5.18
C ASP A 745 -3.51 7.31 6.03
N LYS A 746 -2.90 6.22 5.52
CA LYS A 746 -2.99 4.83 6.00
C LYS A 746 -4.44 4.32 6.18
N SER A 747 -5.36 4.93 5.44
CA SER A 747 -6.79 4.65 5.46
C SER A 747 -7.20 3.73 4.31
N THR A 748 -8.30 2.99 4.51
CA THR A 748 -8.96 2.22 3.45
C THR A 748 -10.40 2.67 3.31
N LYS A 749 -10.75 3.22 2.14
CA LYS A 749 -12.14 3.53 1.78
C LYS A 749 -12.69 2.42 0.88
N ILE A 750 -13.72 1.73 1.35
CA ILE A 750 -14.48 0.71 0.64
C ILE A 750 -15.81 1.33 0.19
N SER A 751 -16.27 1.00 -1.01
CA SER A 751 -17.52 1.52 -1.56
C SER A 751 -18.16 0.51 -2.51
N ALA A 752 -19.48 0.34 -2.43
CA ALA A 752 -20.23 -0.45 -3.40
C ALA A 752 -20.91 0.51 -4.40
N THR A 753 -20.58 0.38 -5.69
CA THR A 753 -21.18 1.19 -6.76
C THR A 753 -22.54 0.65 -7.21
N GLN A 754 -22.90 -0.55 -6.76
CA GLN A 754 -24.14 -1.25 -7.04
C GLN A 754 -24.65 -1.88 -5.75
N ALA A 755 -25.94 -2.20 -5.69
CA ALA A 755 -26.55 -2.73 -4.48
C ALA A 755 -25.89 -4.06 -4.03
N VAL A 756 -25.70 -4.19 -2.72
CA VAL A 756 -25.30 -5.44 -2.06
C VAL A 756 -26.57 -6.11 -1.55
N THR A 757 -26.83 -7.35 -1.96
CA THR A 757 -28.00 -8.10 -1.49
C THR A 757 -27.60 -9.20 -0.53
N VAL A 758 -28.42 -9.42 0.49
CA VAL A 758 -28.31 -10.46 1.52
C VAL A 758 -29.63 -11.21 1.54
N GLN A 759 -29.58 -12.52 1.32
CA GLN A 759 -30.72 -13.43 1.46
C GLN A 759 -30.41 -14.43 2.57
N SER A 760 -31.42 -14.79 3.37
CA SER A 760 -31.29 -15.79 4.42
C SER A 760 -32.63 -16.39 4.84
N GLY A 761 -32.65 -17.69 5.10
CA GLY A 761 -33.72 -18.35 5.87
C GLY A 761 -33.51 -18.16 7.37
N LEU A 762 -34.59 -17.92 8.12
CA LEU A 762 -34.60 -17.71 9.56
C LEU A 762 -35.37 -18.84 10.26
N SER A 763 -34.81 -19.36 11.36
CA SER A 763 -35.44 -20.38 12.20
C SER A 763 -35.09 -20.15 13.67
N ALA A 764 -36.11 -19.98 14.52
CA ALA A 764 -35.94 -19.81 15.96
C ALA A 764 -36.99 -20.59 16.75
N LYS A 765 -36.59 -21.05 17.95
CA LYS A 765 -37.47 -21.74 18.90
C LYS A 765 -37.40 -21.04 20.25
N GLN A 766 -38.54 -20.59 20.74
CA GLN A 766 -38.68 -19.99 22.06
C GLN A 766 -39.39 -20.97 22.99
N LEU A 767 -38.93 -21.14 24.23
CA LEU A 767 -39.59 -21.98 25.22
C LEU A 767 -40.89 -21.32 25.67
N ILE A 768 -41.97 -22.11 25.73
CA ILE A 768 -43.25 -21.70 26.31
C ILE A 768 -43.20 -22.03 27.80
N THR A 769 -43.29 -21.00 28.62
CA THR A 769 -43.19 -21.03 30.10
C THR A 769 -44.34 -20.23 30.68
N GLY A 770 -44.77 -20.53 31.90
CA GLY A 770 -45.68 -19.66 32.64
C GLY A 770 -44.98 -18.38 33.10
N ASP A 771 -45.73 -17.32 33.38
CA ASP A 771 -45.16 -16.04 33.83
C ASP A 771 -44.51 -16.12 35.23
N ALA A 772 -44.80 -17.20 35.99
CA ALA A 772 -44.20 -17.49 37.29
C ALA A 772 -42.92 -18.36 37.23
N ASP A 773 -42.47 -18.81 36.06
CA ASP A 773 -41.31 -19.71 35.95
C ASP A 773 -39.98 -19.00 36.24
N SER A 774 -39.27 -19.47 37.28
CA SER A 774 -37.98 -18.88 37.68
C SER A 774 -36.88 -19.16 36.65
N GLU A 775 -35.90 -18.25 36.55
CA GLU A 775 -34.76 -18.38 35.63
C GLU A 775 -33.98 -19.70 35.87
N GLN A 776 -34.01 -20.23 37.09
CA GLN A 776 -33.41 -21.52 37.46
C GLN A 776 -34.22 -22.70 36.90
N ALA A 777 -35.55 -22.65 36.92
CA ALA A 777 -36.42 -23.65 36.31
C ALA A 777 -36.27 -23.67 34.78
N VAL A 778 -36.24 -22.49 34.14
CA VAL A 778 -35.97 -22.35 32.69
C VAL A 778 -34.61 -22.97 32.32
N LYS A 779 -33.56 -22.66 33.10
CA LYS A 779 -32.21 -23.25 32.92
C LYS A 779 -32.17 -24.76 33.19
N ALA A 780 -33.05 -25.31 34.03
CA ALA A 780 -33.19 -26.75 34.24
C ALA A 780 -33.86 -27.43 33.04
N LEU A 781 -34.94 -26.86 32.50
CA LEU A 781 -35.63 -27.36 31.31
C LEU A 781 -34.70 -27.41 30.08
N LEU A 782 -33.91 -26.34 29.85
CA LEU A 782 -32.91 -26.31 28.76
C LEU A 782 -31.81 -27.38 28.87
N ARG A 783 -31.54 -27.92 30.07
CA ARG A 783 -30.53 -28.97 30.29
C ARG A 783 -31.05 -30.39 29.98
N THR A 784 -32.34 -30.55 29.68
CA THR A 784 -32.91 -31.87 29.36
C THR A 784 -32.36 -32.41 28.03
N ARG A 785 -32.04 -33.72 27.98
CA ARG A 785 -31.50 -34.35 26.76
C ARG A 785 -32.52 -34.51 25.62
N GLN A 786 -33.82 -34.33 25.87
CA GLN A 786 -34.89 -34.48 24.88
C GLN A 786 -35.44 -33.11 24.44
N LYS A 787 -34.56 -32.24 23.89
CA LYS A 787 -34.92 -30.91 23.32
C LYS A 787 -36.15 -30.93 22.39
N SER A 788 -36.41 -32.06 21.72
CA SER A 788 -37.56 -32.27 20.82
C SER A 788 -38.92 -32.39 21.51
N LYS A 789 -38.97 -32.53 22.85
CA LYS A 789 -40.22 -32.58 23.64
C LYS A 789 -40.48 -31.31 24.46
N LEU A 790 -39.62 -30.29 24.36
CA LEU A 790 -39.85 -29.02 25.02
C LEU A 790 -41.07 -28.33 24.39
N PRO A 791 -42.00 -27.73 25.17
CA PRO A 791 -43.08 -26.93 24.62
C PRO A 791 -42.45 -25.65 24.04
N VAL A 792 -42.38 -25.55 22.72
CA VAL A 792 -41.69 -24.45 22.03
C VAL A 792 -42.56 -23.76 20.98
N GLN A 793 -42.49 -22.43 20.99
CA GLN A 793 -43.00 -21.60 19.92
C GLN A 793 -42.01 -21.63 18.76
N HIS A 794 -42.48 -22.08 17.59
CA HIS A 794 -41.69 -22.19 16.37
C HIS A 794 -41.85 -20.93 15.52
N TYR A 795 -40.75 -20.23 15.26
CA TYR A 795 -40.68 -19.14 14.31
C TYR A 795 -39.85 -19.57 13.10
N THR A 796 -40.41 -19.38 11.90
CA THR A 796 -39.70 -19.61 10.63
C THR A 796 -39.95 -18.43 9.70
N GLY A 797 -39.01 -18.08 8.84
CA GLY A 797 -39.19 -16.97 7.93
C GLY A 797 -38.06 -16.80 6.93
N ASN A 798 -38.21 -15.82 6.05
CA ASN A 798 -37.17 -15.42 5.10
C ASN A 798 -36.88 -13.93 5.26
N LEU A 799 -35.59 -13.59 5.23
CA LEU A 799 -35.07 -12.24 5.17
C LEU A 799 -34.46 -12.00 3.79
N ALA A 800 -34.84 -10.90 3.15
CA ALA A 800 -34.07 -10.29 2.08
C ALA A 800 -33.74 -8.85 2.46
N LEU A 801 -32.46 -8.51 2.44
CA LEU A 801 -31.93 -7.18 2.70
C LEU A 801 -31.16 -6.72 1.46
N THR A 802 -31.46 -5.51 0.99
CA THR A 802 -30.71 -4.81 -0.06
C THR A 802 -30.08 -3.57 0.56
N LEU A 803 -28.77 -3.40 0.35
CA LEU A 803 -28.01 -2.22 0.76
C LEU A 803 -27.59 -1.45 -0.50
N SER A 804 -28.00 -0.18 -0.60
CA SER A 804 -27.69 0.71 -1.71
C SER A 804 -26.88 1.93 -1.24
N SER A 805 -26.16 2.56 -2.17
CA SER A 805 -25.31 3.73 -1.89
C SER A 805 -24.24 3.49 -0.79
N THR A 806 -23.81 2.23 -0.62
CA THR A 806 -23.02 1.78 0.53
C THR A 806 -21.57 2.30 0.50
N GLN A 807 -21.20 3.07 1.51
CA GLN A 807 -19.82 3.52 1.77
C GLN A 807 -19.35 2.96 3.12
N ILE A 808 -18.16 2.38 3.14
CA ILE A 808 -17.51 1.81 4.31
C ILE A 808 -16.12 2.41 4.44
N GLU A 809 -15.86 3.17 5.50
CA GLU A 809 -14.56 3.76 5.79
C GLU A 809 -13.92 3.04 6.98
N ALA A 810 -12.67 2.62 6.81
CA ALA A 810 -11.90 1.90 7.82
C ALA A 810 -10.46 2.42 7.85
N ALA A 811 -10.08 3.10 8.94
CA ALA A 811 -8.67 3.41 9.20
C ALA A 811 -8.02 2.21 9.89
N LEU A 812 -6.94 1.67 9.32
CA LEU A 812 -6.18 0.61 9.96
C LEU A 812 -5.18 1.22 10.96
N PRO A 813 -5.02 0.64 12.17
CA PRO A 813 -4.05 1.12 13.14
C PRO A 813 -2.63 0.97 12.59
N THR A 814 -1.83 2.02 12.74
CA THR A 814 -0.57 2.21 11.99
C THR A 814 0.69 1.83 12.77
N ALA A 815 0.52 1.26 13.97
CA ALA A 815 1.57 0.94 14.94
C ALA A 815 1.19 -0.30 15.77
N LEU A 816 2.17 -0.90 16.47
CA LEU A 816 1.97 -2.13 17.25
C LEU A 816 1.08 -1.92 18.51
N PRO A 817 0.40 -2.97 18.98
CA PRO A 817 -0.60 -2.88 20.04
C PRO A 817 0.00 -2.89 21.46
N THR A 818 0.68 -1.82 21.87
CA THR A 818 0.85 -1.49 23.30
C THR A 818 -0.34 -0.70 23.83
N GLN A 819 -0.92 0.17 22.99
CA GLN A 819 -2.25 0.74 23.16
C GLN A 819 -2.97 0.70 21.80
N ALA A 820 -3.69 -0.39 21.52
CA ALA A 820 -4.42 -0.53 20.27
C ALA A 820 -5.62 0.44 20.25
N LYS A 821 -5.51 1.55 19.50
CA LYS A 821 -6.70 2.30 19.09
C LYS A 821 -7.65 1.34 18.35
N PRO A 822 -8.94 1.29 18.68
CA PRO A 822 -9.89 0.41 18.02
C PRO A 822 -9.98 0.75 16.52
N LEU A 823 -10.31 -0.26 15.70
CA LEU A 823 -10.53 -0.10 14.27
C LEU A 823 -11.73 0.84 14.06
N SER A 824 -11.49 2.08 13.63
CA SER A 824 -12.56 3.04 13.37
C SER A 824 -13.26 2.68 12.06
N LEU A 825 -14.27 1.83 12.18
CA LEU A 825 -15.21 1.47 11.12
C LEU A 825 -16.37 2.48 11.11
N VAL A 826 -16.72 2.98 9.91
CA VAL A 826 -17.96 3.70 9.63
C VAL A 826 -18.61 3.09 8.39
N LEU A 827 -19.89 2.74 8.46
CA LEU A 827 -20.72 2.25 7.37
C LEU A 827 -21.91 3.21 7.21
N ASN A 828 -22.05 3.78 6.02
CA ASN A 828 -23.23 4.51 5.58
C ASN A 828 -23.90 3.70 4.48
N SER A 829 -25.22 3.49 4.56
CA SER A 829 -25.99 2.88 3.48
C SER A 829 -27.45 3.31 3.51
N GLN A 830 -28.09 3.35 2.34
CA GLN A 830 -29.53 3.11 2.27
C GLN A 830 -29.79 1.61 2.42
N TYR A 831 -30.96 1.23 2.96
CA TYR A 831 -31.40 -0.16 3.07
C TYR A 831 -32.84 -0.34 2.60
N GLN A 832 -33.15 -1.54 2.10
CA GLN A 832 -34.49 -2.07 1.94
C GLN A 832 -34.52 -3.50 2.50
N ILE A 833 -35.42 -3.77 3.44
CA ILE A 833 -35.62 -5.05 4.11
C ILE A 833 -36.99 -5.59 3.73
N LYS A 834 -37.06 -6.89 3.48
CA LYS A 834 -38.29 -7.68 3.35
C LYS A 834 -38.24 -8.83 4.35
N LEU A 835 -39.24 -8.89 5.21
CA LEU A 835 -39.35 -9.87 6.28
C LEU A 835 -40.71 -10.58 6.20
N ALA A 836 -40.67 -11.89 5.98
CA ALA A 836 -41.85 -12.75 6.01
C ALA A 836 -41.64 -13.83 7.08
N ILE A 837 -42.46 -13.81 8.13
CA ILE A 837 -42.39 -14.73 9.27
C ILE A 837 -43.68 -15.54 9.38
N SER A 838 -43.55 -16.78 9.85
CA SER A 838 -44.65 -17.63 10.30
C SER A 838 -44.37 -18.14 11.71
N GLN A 839 -45.40 -18.15 12.56
CA GLN A 839 -45.38 -18.53 13.97
C GLN A 839 -46.28 -19.76 14.16
N ASN A 840 -45.74 -20.89 14.63
CA ASN A 840 -46.43 -22.19 14.68
C ASN A 840 -47.17 -22.55 13.36
N LYS A 841 -46.53 -22.28 12.22
CA LYS A 841 -47.08 -22.38 10.84
C LYS A 841 -48.14 -21.34 10.45
N GLN A 842 -48.71 -20.58 11.38
CA GLN A 842 -49.56 -19.42 11.04
C GLN A 842 -48.70 -18.34 10.37
N ARG A 843 -49.08 -17.91 9.16
CA ARG A 843 -48.39 -16.83 8.46
C ARG A 843 -48.74 -15.49 9.09
N LEU A 844 -47.72 -14.68 9.37
CA LEU A 844 -47.89 -13.29 9.82
C LEU A 844 -47.88 -12.34 8.61
N PRO A 845 -48.38 -11.09 8.75
CA PRO A 845 -48.28 -10.08 7.71
C PRO A 845 -46.82 -9.91 7.23
N THR A 846 -46.60 -9.86 5.92
CA THR A 846 -45.26 -9.56 5.36
C THR A 846 -44.97 -8.07 5.52
N LEU A 847 -43.83 -7.77 6.14
CA LEU A 847 -43.36 -6.41 6.36
C LEU A 847 -42.22 -6.08 5.38
N HIS A 848 -42.23 -4.85 4.90
CA HIS A 848 -41.11 -4.21 4.22
C HIS A 848 -40.64 -3.01 5.05
N SER A 849 -39.36 -2.69 5.01
CA SER A 849 -38.82 -1.52 5.72
C SER A 849 -37.69 -0.91 4.91
N GLU A 850 -37.63 0.41 4.82
CA GLU A 850 -36.58 1.09 4.06
C GLU A 850 -36.23 2.46 4.62
N GLY A 851 -34.99 2.89 4.37
CA GLY A 851 -34.45 4.13 4.90
C GLY A 851 -32.92 4.13 4.89
N THR A 852 -32.32 4.68 5.94
CA THR A 852 -30.86 4.87 6.06
C THR A 852 -30.29 4.22 7.32
N THR A 853 -29.05 3.72 7.20
CA THR A 853 -28.28 3.24 8.34
C THR A 853 -26.90 3.91 8.40
N HIS A 854 -26.51 4.27 9.61
CA HIS A 854 -25.18 4.77 9.96
C HIS A 854 -24.64 3.90 11.09
N VAL A 855 -23.64 3.08 10.81
CA VAL A 855 -22.99 2.21 11.80
C VAL A 855 -21.58 2.67 12.04
N THR A 856 -21.21 2.88 13.30
CA THR A 856 -19.84 3.14 13.75
C THR A 856 -19.31 1.93 14.52
N GLN A 857 -18.01 1.94 14.81
CA GLN A 857 -17.36 1.04 15.78
C GLN A 857 -18.11 0.85 17.12
N HIS A 858 -18.98 1.78 17.55
CA HIS A 858 -19.68 1.73 18.85
C HIS A 858 -21.21 1.82 18.76
N THR A 859 -21.77 2.30 17.65
CA THR A 859 -23.21 2.61 17.54
C THR A 859 -23.81 2.22 16.18
N VAL A 860 -24.94 1.53 16.21
CA VAL A 860 -25.84 1.35 15.04
C VAL A 860 -26.92 2.43 15.11
N GLN A 861 -27.12 3.18 14.03
CA GLN A 861 -28.30 4.00 13.79
C GLN A 861 -29.07 3.46 12.58
N LEU A 862 -30.40 3.47 12.68
CA LEU A 862 -31.32 2.92 11.69
C LEU A 862 -32.59 3.80 11.69
N GLY A 863 -32.77 4.61 10.65
CA GLY A 863 -33.98 5.42 10.45
C GLY A 863 -34.73 4.95 9.21
N GLY A 864 -36.06 5.05 9.20
CA GLY A 864 -36.85 4.67 8.03
C GLY A 864 -38.34 4.48 8.27
N ASN A 865 -39.02 4.03 7.21
CA ASN A 865 -40.44 3.69 7.21
C ASN A 865 -40.62 2.16 7.25
N LEU A 866 -41.77 1.73 7.75
CA LEU A 866 -42.25 0.35 7.74
C LEU A 866 -43.53 0.30 6.92
N TYR A 867 -43.61 -0.65 5.99
CA TYR A 867 -44.71 -0.84 5.07
C TYR A 867 -45.25 -2.27 5.11
N ASN A 868 -46.49 -2.46 4.68
CA ASN A 868 -47.06 -3.79 4.48
C ASN A 868 -46.67 -4.42 3.13
N LYS A 869 -47.27 -5.57 2.80
CA LYS A 869 -47.06 -6.27 1.51
C LYS A 869 -47.41 -5.43 0.28
N LYS A 870 -48.34 -4.47 0.40
CA LYS A 870 -48.79 -3.56 -0.69
C LYS A 870 -47.97 -2.26 -0.77
N HIS A 871 -46.91 -2.12 0.03
CA HIS A 871 -46.12 -0.87 0.16
C HIS A 871 -46.98 0.32 0.62
N ILE A 872 -47.91 0.07 1.55
CA ILE A 872 -48.63 1.10 2.31
C ILE A 872 -47.88 1.34 3.61
N ASP A 873 -47.62 2.61 3.95
CA ASP A 873 -47.02 3.02 5.22
C ASP A 873 -47.82 2.51 6.43
N LEU A 874 -47.08 2.02 7.43
CA LEU A 874 -47.59 1.59 8.73
C LEU A 874 -47.08 2.51 9.85
N LEU A 875 -45.77 2.76 9.88
CA LEU A 875 -45.12 3.64 10.84
C LEU A 875 -43.77 4.13 10.31
N ARG A 876 -43.26 5.20 10.91
CA ARG A 876 -41.89 5.70 10.72
C ARG A 876 -41.13 5.60 12.04
N PHE A 877 -39.86 5.22 11.99
CA PHE A 877 -39.02 5.03 13.17
C PHE A 877 -37.61 5.56 13.00
N ASP A 878 -36.98 5.89 14.13
CA ASP A 878 -35.55 6.15 14.26
C ASP A 878 -35.01 5.39 15.47
N GLY A 879 -34.01 4.53 15.27
CA GLY A 879 -33.40 3.70 16.30
C GLY A 879 -31.89 3.93 16.41
N ARG A 880 -31.38 3.99 17.65
CA ARG A 880 -29.96 4.08 17.98
C ARG A 880 -29.58 3.05 19.04
N TYR A 881 -28.68 2.14 18.70
CA TYR A 881 -28.15 1.12 19.61
C TYR A 881 -26.65 1.29 19.82
N ASN A 882 -26.19 1.32 21.08
CA ASN A 882 -24.79 1.28 21.47
C ASN A 882 -24.46 -0.10 22.05
N TRP A 883 -23.70 -0.89 21.29
CA TRP A 883 -23.40 -2.29 21.62
C TRP A 883 -22.31 -2.47 22.69
N GLN A 884 -21.56 -1.43 23.06
CA GLN A 884 -20.60 -1.48 24.17
C GLN A 884 -21.29 -1.26 25.52
N GLN A 885 -22.26 -0.34 25.56
CA GLN A 885 -23.01 -0.02 26.76
C GLN A 885 -24.26 -0.91 26.94
N GLY A 886 -24.69 -1.59 25.87
CA GLY A 886 -25.97 -2.29 25.83
C GLY A 886 -27.17 -1.34 25.94
N ASN A 887 -27.04 -0.13 25.36
CA ASN A 887 -28.06 0.92 25.45
C ASN A 887 -28.79 1.05 24.11
N ALA A 888 -30.11 0.99 24.10
CA ALA A 888 -30.93 1.27 22.92
C ALA A 888 -31.87 2.46 23.17
N ASP A 889 -32.15 3.19 22.12
CA ASP A 889 -33.10 4.30 22.09
C ASP A 889 -33.87 4.23 20.76
N ILE A 890 -35.20 4.13 20.79
CA ILE A 890 -36.05 3.88 19.62
C ILE A 890 -37.26 4.80 19.70
N THR A 891 -37.36 5.73 18.75
CA THR A 891 -38.52 6.60 18.55
C THR A 891 -39.39 6.05 17.42
N LEU A 892 -40.68 5.89 17.67
CA LEU A 892 -41.72 5.72 16.65
C LEU A 892 -42.40 7.08 16.47
N HIS A 893 -42.28 7.66 15.28
CA HIS A 893 -42.85 8.97 14.96
C HIS A 893 -44.34 8.86 14.73
N ARG A 894 -45.08 9.92 15.08
CA ARG A 894 -46.54 9.98 14.90
C ARG A 894 -46.90 9.76 13.43
N ASN A 895 -47.69 8.72 13.17
CA ASN A 895 -48.23 8.40 11.85
C ASN A 895 -49.75 8.23 11.94
N ALA A 896 -50.48 8.76 10.96
CA ALA A 896 -51.93 8.68 10.87
C ALA A 896 -52.35 7.49 9.99
N ILE A 897 -52.92 6.46 10.61
CA ILE A 897 -53.51 5.32 9.90
C ILE A 897 -55.00 5.60 9.74
N HIS A 898 -55.44 5.87 8.50
CA HIS A 898 -56.83 6.13 8.16
C HIS A 898 -57.54 4.84 7.73
N PHE A 899 -58.70 4.55 8.31
CA PHE A 899 -59.51 3.39 7.96
C PHE A 899 -60.73 3.80 7.14
N SER A 900 -61.16 2.89 6.27
CA SER A 900 -62.42 3.01 5.52
C SER A 900 -62.98 1.61 5.26
N ALA A 901 -64.23 1.51 4.82
CA ALA A 901 -64.86 0.21 4.48
C ALA A 901 -64.05 -0.61 3.45
N LYS A 902 -63.19 0.06 2.65
CA LYS A 902 -62.26 -0.57 1.69
C LYS A 902 -60.85 -0.75 2.25
N GLN A 903 -60.47 -0.02 3.29
CA GLN A 903 -59.14 0.03 3.90
C GLN A 903 -59.14 -0.40 5.37
N THR A 904 -59.78 -1.54 5.69
CA THR A 904 -59.84 -2.01 7.08
C THR A 904 -58.49 -2.52 7.58
N LEU A 905 -58.27 -2.48 8.90
CA LEU A 905 -57.04 -2.98 9.54
C LEU A 905 -56.70 -4.42 9.10
N LYS A 906 -57.68 -5.32 9.14
CA LYS A 906 -57.51 -6.76 8.89
C LYS A 906 -57.51 -7.14 7.40
N LYS A 907 -58.15 -6.35 6.53
CA LYS A 907 -58.23 -6.64 5.07
C LYS A 907 -57.17 -5.89 4.25
N PHE A 908 -56.82 -4.68 4.64
CA PHE A 908 -55.94 -3.80 3.86
C PHE A 908 -54.56 -3.62 4.46
N TYR A 909 -54.47 -3.28 5.74
CA TYR A 909 -53.20 -2.97 6.40
C TYR A 909 -52.41 -4.23 6.81
N LEU A 910 -53.01 -5.12 7.61
CA LEU A 910 -52.38 -6.30 8.20
C LEU A 910 -53.12 -7.61 7.83
N PRO A 911 -53.14 -8.02 6.55
CA PRO A 911 -53.81 -9.25 6.13
C PRO A 911 -53.18 -10.50 6.78
N HIS A 912 -54.06 -11.45 7.14
CA HIS A 912 -53.76 -12.70 7.87
C HIS A 912 -53.39 -12.54 9.37
N LEU A 913 -53.54 -11.34 9.95
CA LEU A 913 -53.44 -11.14 11.40
C LEU A 913 -54.55 -11.97 12.11
N PRO A 914 -54.20 -12.90 13.04
CA PRO A 914 -55.14 -13.88 13.60
C PRO A 914 -55.92 -13.29 14.79
N VAL A 915 -56.81 -12.32 14.51
CA VAL A 915 -57.48 -11.49 15.53
C VAL A 915 -58.99 -11.38 15.30
N ASN A 916 -59.75 -11.24 16.40
CA ASN A 916 -61.22 -11.10 16.40
C ASN A 916 -61.69 -9.63 16.47
N TYR A 917 -60.90 -8.73 15.88
CA TYR A 917 -61.22 -7.31 15.77
C TYR A 917 -60.88 -6.79 14.37
N ASP A 918 -61.56 -5.74 13.94
CA ASP A 918 -61.22 -4.97 12.74
C ASP A 918 -61.63 -3.49 12.91
N LEU A 919 -60.83 -2.59 12.34
CA LEU A 919 -61.05 -1.14 12.34
C LEU A 919 -61.37 -0.71 10.89
N HIS A 920 -62.46 0.01 10.68
CA HIS A 920 -63.05 0.21 9.35
C HIS A 920 -63.59 1.62 9.07
N ALA A 921 -63.55 2.55 10.02
CA ALA A 921 -63.64 3.99 9.75
C ALA A 921 -62.80 4.80 10.75
N GLY A 922 -62.67 6.10 10.52
CA GLY A 922 -61.89 7.02 11.35
C GLY A 922 -60.37 6.90 11.16
N SER A 923 -59.61 7.34 12.16
CA SER A 923 -58.14 7.30 12.14
C SER A 923 -57.51 6.96 13.50
N LEU A 924 -56.33 6.36 13.43
CA LEU A 924 -55.48 5.99 14.55
C LEU A 924 -54.13 6.69 14.41
N ASN A 925 -53.76 7.47 15.41
CA ASN A 925 -52.45 8.10 15.56
C ASN A 925 -51.77 7.55 16.81
N PHE A 926 -50.50 7.16 16.70
CA PHE A 926 -49.69 6.83 17.87
C PHE A 926 -48.25 7.28 17.68
N ASP A 927 -47.59 7.60 18.79
CA ASP A 927 -46.14 7.83 18.87
C ASP A 927 -45.57 7.11 20.11
N ALA A 928 -44.28 6.77 20.06
CA ALA A 928 -43.63 6.06 21.15
C ALA A 928 -42.14 6.38 21.26
N HIS A 929 -41.58 6.31 22.46
CA HIS A 929 -40.16 6.51 22.72
C HIS A 929 -39.65 5.47 23.74
N LEU A 930 -39.03 4.40 23.23
CA LEU A 930 -38.51 3.26 24.00
C LEU A 930 -37.00 3.44 24.30
N ARG A 931 -36.64 3.39 25.59
CA ARG A 931 -35.26 3.40 26.08
C ARG A 931 -34.94 2.05 26.74
N TYR A 932 -33.84 1.41 26.34
CA TYR A 932 -33.31 0.17 26.92
C TYR A 932 -31.90 0.40 27.48
N ARG A 933 -31.58 -0.14 28.65
CA ARG A 933 -30.29 0.04 29.35
C ARG A 933 -29.83 -1.26 30.03
N GLN A 934 -28.83 -1.92 29.46
CA GLN A 934 -28.35 -3.23 29.95
C GLN A 934 -27.69 -3.18 31.34
N HIS A 935 -27.11 -2.04 31.74
CA HIS A 935 -26.29 -1.89 32.95
C HIS A 935 -27.01 -1.23 34.15
N ALA A 936 -28.35 -1.27 34.19
CA ALA A 936 -29.13 -0.71 35.31
C ALA A 936 -29.02 -1.59 36.59
N PRO A 937 -28.53 -1.08 37.74
CA PRO A 937 -28.27 -1.91 38.93
C PRO A 937 -29.52 -2.35 39.71
N LYS A 938 -30.72 -1.94 39.30
CA LYS A 938 -32.01 -2.42 39.81
C LYS A 938 -33.05 -2.49 38.69
N ALA A 939 -33.51 -3.70 38.36
CA ALA A 939 -34.81 -4.07 37.77
C ALA A 939 -35.49 -3.25 36.63
N GLN A 940 -34.86 -2.23 36.04
CA GLN A 940 -35.41 -1.44 34.94
C GLN A 940 -34.48 -1.55 33.71
N GLN A 941 -34.69 -2.62 32.94
CA GLN A 941 -33.96 -2.86 31.70
C GLN A 941 -34.51 -2.02 30.53
N TRP A 942 -35.78 -1.61 30.59
CA TRP A 942 -36.38 -0.69 29.63
C TRP A 942 -37.50 0.18 30.23
N GLN A 943 -37.87 1.22 29.49
CA GLN A 943 -38.95 2.17 29.76
C GLN A 943 -39.42 2.72 28.41
N ALA A 944 -40.73 2.79 28.16
CA ALA A 944 -41.29 3.41 26.96
C ALA A 944 -42.41 4.39 27.32
N SER A 945 -42.37 5.62 26.81
CA SER A 945 -43.57 6.46 26.74
C SER A 945 -44.30 6.18 25.44
N VAL A 946 -45.63 6.09 25.48
CA VAL A 946 -46.50 5.87 24.32
C VAL A 946 -47.68 6.84 24.40
N SER A 947 -47.95 7.55 23.31
CA SER A 947 -49.14 8.39 23.16
C SER A 947 -50.07 7.77 22.13
N LEU A 948 -51.36 7.71 22.45
CA LEU A 948 -52.43 7.16 21.63
C LEU A 948 -53.51 8.24 21.43
N PHE A 949 -53.81 8.53 20.16
CA PHE A 949 -54.87 9.44 19.75
C PHE A 949 -55.72 8.78 18.66
N THR A 950 -57.05 8.83 18.78
CA THR A 950 -57.96 8.40 17.72
C THR A 950 -58.90 9.53 17.36
N HIS A 951 -59.47 9.46 16.15
CA HIS A 951 -60.49 10.39 15.67
C HIS A 951 -61.51 9.62 14.84
N ASP A 952 -62.78 9.65 15.24
CA ASP A 952 -63.94 9.00 14.61
C ASP A 952 -63.77 7.48 14.44
N LEU A 953 -62.95 6.83 15.28
CA LEU A 953 -62.53 5.45 15.03
C LEU A 953 -63.71 4.49 15.17
N SER A 954 -64.01 3.73 14.11
CA SER A 954 -65.14 2.80 14.10
C SER A 954 -64.68 1.38 13.80
N GLY A 955 -65.23 0.41 14.54
CA GLY A 955 -64.67 -0.92 14.64
C GLY A 955 -65.55 -1.91 15.41
N TYR A 956 -65.01 -3.11 15.58
CA TYR A 956 -65.55 -4.10 16.50
C TYR A 956 -64.43 -4.87 17.19
N ILE A 957 -64.66 -5.28 18.44
CA ILE A 957 -63.77 -6.14 19.22
C ILE A 957 -64.62 -7.27 19.80
N ASN A 958 -64.36 -8.50 19.37
CA ASN A 958 -65.22 -9.67 19.62
C ASN A 958 -66.66 -9.38 19.17
N ASN A 959 -67.60 -9.24 20.11
CA ASN A 959 -69.02 -8.95 19.85
C ASN A 959 -69.41 -7.51 20.23
N VAL A 960 -68.45 -6.67 20.65
CA VAL A 960 -68.69 -5.26 20.99
C VAL A 960 -68.41 -4.42 19.75
N HIS A 961 -69.43 -3.68 19.29
CA HIS A 961 -69.32 -2.77 18.16
C HIS A 961 -69.23 -1.34 18.66
N PHE A 962 -68.41 -0.52 18.02
CA PHE A 962 -68.26 0.89 18.35
C PHE A 962 -68.14 1.76 17.10
N ALA A 963 -68.73 2.95 17.16
CA ALA A 963 -68.56 4.02 16.19
C ALA A 963 -68.13 5.31 16.89
N ASP A 964 -67.37 6.13 16.18
CA ASP A 964 -66.90 7.45 16.61
C ASP A 964 -66.13 7.41 17.94
N LEU A 965 -65.14 6.51 18.05
CA LEU A 965 -64.26 6.38 19.22
C LEU A 965 -63.08 7.38 19.16
N ASP A 966 -63.12 8.34 20.06
CA ASP A 966 -62.06 9.34 20.30
C ASP A 966 -61.35 9.03 21.63
N ILE A 967 -60.07 8.72 21.55
CA ILE A 967 -59.18 8.46 22.69
C ILE A 967 -58.09 9.54 22.71
N ALA A 968 -57.79 10.06 23.90
CA ALA A 968 -56.58 10.81 24.16
C ALA A 968 -55.90 10.23 25.41
N MET A 969 -54.81 9.48 25.23
CA MET A 969 -54.08 8.82 26.30
C MET A 969 -52.57 8.91 26.09
N SER A 970 -51.84 9.33 27.13
CA SER A 970 -50.37 9.26 27.18
C SER A 970 -49.96 8.41 28.39
N SER A 971 -49.16 7.38 28.15
CA SER A 971 -48.82 6.36 29.15
C SER A 971 -47.33 6.00 29.15
N GLU A 972 -46.83 5.55 30.28
CA GLU A 972 -45.50 4.98 30.44
C GLU A 972 -45.61 3.48 30.70
N ILE A 973 -44.81 2.70 29.98
CA ILE A 973 -44.73 1.25 30.03
C ILE A 973 -43.34 0.87 30.56
N THR A 974 -43.31 -0.03 31.55
CA THR A 974 -42.11 -0.54 32.21
C THR A 974 -42.22 -2.05 32.47
N PRO A 975 -41.13 -2.75 32.80
CA PRO A 975 -41.18 -4.12 33.31
C PRO A 975 -42.05 -4.31 34.57
N GLN A 976 -42.37 -3.23 35.29
CA GLN A 976 -43.22 -3.25 36.47
C GLN A 976 -44.72 -3.13 36.13
N GLY A 977 -45.08 -2.60 34.96
CA GLY A 977 -46.47 -2.30 34.59
C GLY A 977 -46.62 -1.10 33.66
N ILE A 978 -47.87 -0.74 33.39
CA ILE A 978 -48.27 0.43 32.60
C ILE A 978 -48.91 1.46 33.52
N ARG A 979 -48.58 2.74 33.35
CA ARG A 979 -49.26 3.85 34.04
C ARG A 979 -49.61 5.00 33.11
N THR A 980 -50.78 5.60 33.31
CA THR A 980 -51.18 6.85 32.63
C THR A 980 -50.35 8.02 33.16
N LEU A 981 -49.80 8.84 32.27
CA LEU A 981 -49.05 10.07 32.62
C LEU A 981 -49.99 11.25 32.94
N GLN A 982 -51.19 11.24 32.37
CA GLN A 982 -52.29 12.20 32.55
C GLN A 982 -53.61 11.42 32.46
N PRO A 983 -54.73 11.93 33.01
CA PRO A 983 -56.04 11.30 32.85
C PRO A 983 -56.38 11.06 31.38
N ALA A 984 -56.67 9.80 31.05
CA ALA A 984 -57.09 9.41 29.71
C ALA A 984 -58.52 9.93 29.47
N GLY A 985 -58.72 10.59 28.33
CA GLY A 985 -60.04 10.88 27.78
C GLY A 985 -60.47 9.77 26.84
N LEU A 986 -61.72 9.33 26.98
CA LEU A 986 -62.39 8.43 26.04
C LEU A 986 -63.79 8.96 25.76
N HIS A 987 -64.13 9.09 24.49
CA HIS A 987 -65.45 9.42 23.99
C HIS A 987 -65.85 8.41 22.90
N VAL A 988 -67.13 8.05 22.83
CA VAL A 988 -67.68 7.13 21.84
C VAL A 988 -69.06 7.62 21.41
N GLY A 989 -69.26 7.87 20.11
CA GLY A 989 -70.58 8.22 19.56
C GLY A 989 -71.60 7.11 19.84
N TYR A 990 -71.24 5.86 19.54
CA TYR A 990 -72.10 4.69 19.77
C TYR A 990 -71.28 3.48 20.25
N LEU A 991 -71.69 2.86 21.35
CA LEU A 991 -71.13 1.60 21.86
C LEU A 991 -72.25 0.57 22.04
N HIS A 992 -72.22 -0.52 21.27
CA HIS A 992 -73.16 -1.62 21.41
C HIS A 992 -72.50 -2.83 22.07
N ALA A 993 -72.90 -3.10 23.32
CA ALA A 993 -72.39 -4.19 24.16
C ALA A 993 -73.51 -5.14 24.62
N GLY A 994 -74.51 -5.37 23.76
CA GLY A 994 -75.76 -6.07 24.10
C GLY A 994 -76.88 -5.15 24.61
N VAL A 995 -76.53 -3.90 24.93
CA VAL A 995 -77.40 -2.72 24.98
C VAL A 995 -76.67 -1.62 24.20
N LEU A 996 -77.41 -0.71 23.57
CA LEU A 996 -76.85 0.48 22.94
C LEU A 996 -76.61 1.57 24.00
N LEU A 997 -75.37 2.08 24.03
CA LEU A 997 -74.99 3.27 24.78
C LEU A 997 -74.57 4.36 23.78
N GLU A 998 -75.17 5.53 23.88
CA GLU A 998 -74.93 6.67 22.99
C GLU A 998 -74.13 7.77 23.70
N ASN A 999 -73.26 8.45 22.95
CA ASN A 999 -72.46 9.60 23.40
C ASN A 999 -71.75 9.32 24.75
N LEU A 1000 -71.08 8.17 24.83
CA LEU A 1000 -70.41 7.69 26.03
C LEU A 1000 -69.12 8.49 26.25
N TYR A 1001 -68.95 9.05 27.44
CA TYR A 1001 -67.77 9.81 27.83
C TYR A 1001 -67.18 9.28 29.13
N ALA A 1002 -65.86 9.06 29.18
CA ALA A 1002 -65.15 8.56 30.36
C ALA A 1002 -63.81 9.27 30.61
N HIS A 1003 -63.48 9.45 31.89
CA HIS A 1003 -62.18 9.94 32.38
C HIS A 1003 -61.59 8.97 33.38
N LEU A 1004 -60.38 8.46 33.10
CA LEU A 1004 -59.73 7.46 33.96
C LEU A 1004 -58.20 7.61 34.04
N THR A 1005 -57.62 7.11 35.14
CA THR A 1005 -56.19 6.89 35.32
C THR A 1005 -55.94 5.47 35.82
N PHE A 1006 -54.75 4.95 35.54
CA PHE A 1006 -54.30 3.68 36.10
C PHE A 1006 -52.77 3.63 36.27
N ASP A 1007 -52.33 2.81 37.22
CA ASP A 1007 -50.93 2.40 37.42
C ASP A 1007 -50.93 0.91 37.81
N THR A 1008 -50.72 0.03 36.83
CA THR A 1008 -50.74 -1.43 37.03
C THR A 1008 -49.50 -1.95 37.78
N ALA A 1009 -48.51 -1.09 38.07
CA ALA A 1009 -47.36 -1.45 38.91
C ALA A 1009 -47.64 -1.21 40.40
N ARG A 1010 -48.76 -0.56 40.72
CA ARG A 1010 -49.22 -0.24 42.08
C ARG A 1010 -50.60 -0.80 42.41
N ASP A 1011 -51.21 -1.51 41.45
CA ASP A 1011 -52.62 -1.88 41.47
C ASP A 1011 -53.51 -0.68 41.86
N TYR A 1012 -53.46 0.36 41.04
CA TYR A 1012 -54.29 1.55 41.19
C TYR A 1012 -55.08 1.83 39.90
N TYR A 1013 -56.41 1.89 40.02
CA TYR A 1013 -57.32 2.18 38.92
C TYR A 1013 -58.38 3.16 39.42
N HIS A 1014 -58.54 4.30 38.73
CA HIS A 1014 -59.46 5.36 39.13
C HIS A 1014 -60.24 5.90 37.94
N LEU A 1015 -61.55 5.67 37.93
CA LEU A 1015 -62.53 6.24 37.01
C LEU A 1015 -63.17 7.47 37.66
N TYR A 1016 -62.73 8.67 37.26
CA TYR A 1016 -63.25 9.94 37.78
C TYR A 1016 -64.74 10.12 37.45
N ARG A 1017 -65.10 9.79 36.20
CA ARG A 1017 -66.47 9.92 35.68
C ARG A 1017 -66.66 9.00 34.48
N ILE A 1018 -67.86 8.44 34.36
CA ILE A 1018 -68.44 7.96 33.10
C ILE A 1018 -69.88 8.47 32.97
N ASN A 1019 -70.30 8.78 31.76
CA ASN A 1019 -71.69 9.10 31.40
C ASN A 1019 -72.00 8.51 30.02
N ALA A 1020 -73.24 8.09 29.82
CA ALA A 1020 -73.79 7.70 28.51
C ALA A 1020 -75.31 7.88 28.50
N TYR A 1021 -75.89 7.95 27.30
CA TYR A 1021 -77.33 7.92 27.10
C TYR A 1021 -77.78 6.51 26.71
N MET A 1022 -78.97 6.12 27.16
CA MET A 1022 -79.62 4.85 26.80
C MET A 1022 -81.12 4.92 27.13
N LEU A 1023 -81.96 4.29 26.30
CA LEU A 1023 -83.41 4.19 26.51
C LEU A 1023 -84.03 5.55 26.89
N GLY A 1024 -83.79 6.59 26.08
CA GLY A 1024 -84.29 7.96 26.27
C GLY A 1024 -83.70 8.75 27.44
N GLY A 1025 -83.03 8.08 28.39
CA GLY A 1025 -82.43 8.68 29.56
C GLY A 1025 -80.90 8.65 29.54
N SER A 1026 -80.31 8.78 30.73
CA SER A 1026 -78.86 8.74 30.92
C SER A 1026 -78.46 7.92 32.14
N VAL A 1027 -77.25 7.35 32.06
CA VAL A 1027 -76.58 6.65 33.15
C VAL A 1027 -75.25 7.33 33.45
N SER A 1028 -74.83 7.36 34.71
CA SER A 1028 -73.54 7.94 35.10
C SER A 1028 -72.96 7.32 36.36
N VAL A 1029 -71.63 7.35 36.46
CA VAL A 1029 -70.86 6.95 37.64
C VAL A 1029 -69.75 7.96 37.87
N HIS A 1030 -69.37 8.18 39.12
CA HIS A 1030 -68.38 9.19 39.54
C HIS A 1030 -67.48 8.58 40.64
N ASP A 1031 -66.20 8.97 40.66
CA ASP A 1031 -65.20 8.62 41.70
C ASP A 1031 -65.19 7.12 42.10
N VAL A 1032 -64.92 6.24 41.12
CA VAL A 1032 -64.72 4.81 41.38
C VAL A 1032 -63.23 4.51 41.42
N GLN A 1033 -62.76 4.06 42.57
CA GLN A 1033 -61.36 3.68 42.81
C GLN A 1033 -61.29 2.20 43.21
N THR A 1034 -60.36 1.46 42.60
CA THR A 1034 -60.13 0.04 42.91
C THR A 1034 -58.65 -0.32 42.77
N ASN A 1035 -58.24 -1.36 43.49
CA ASN A 1035 -56.96 -2.05 43.29
C ASN A 1035 -57.10 -3.38 42.55
N ASN A 1036 -58.31 -3.77 42.13
CA ASN A 1036 -58.53 -5.01 41.39
C ASN A 1036 -59.64 -4.81 40.36
N LEU A 1037 -59.34 -5.08 39.08
CA LEU A 1037 -60.31 -4.98 37.98
C LEU A 1037 -61.29 -6.15 37.91
N LEU A 1038 -61.00 -7.26 38.61
CA LEU A 1038 -61.91 -8.40 38.77
C LEU A 1038 -62.83 -8.26 39.99
N THR A 1039 -62.38 -7.54 41.02
CA THR A 1039 -63.12 -7.37 42.27
C THR A 1039 -63.20 -5.90 42.63
N ILE A 1040 -64.28 -5.24 42.20
CA ILE A 1040 -64.52 -3.81 42.38
C ILE A 1040 -65.61 -3.63 43.46
N PRO A 1041 -65.36 -2.84 44.53
CA PRO A 1041 -66.37 -2.56 45.56
C PRO A 1041 -67.66 -1.94 45.00
N PRO A 1042 -68.82 -2.07 45.67
CA PRO A 1042 -70.08 -1.49 45.20
C PRO A 1042 -70.01 0.02 45.02
N PHE A 1043 -70.34 0.50 43.80
CA PHE A 1043 -70.41 1.91 43.45
C PHE A 1043 -71.78 2.29 42.86
N PRO A 1044 -72.31 3.50 43.10
CA PRO A 1044 -73.65 3.88 42.66
C PRO A 1044 -73.67 4.27 41.17
N VAL A 1045 -74.24 3.41 40.33
CA VAL A 1045 -74.68 3.83 38.98
C VAL A 1045 -75.94 4.66 39.13
N VAL A 1046 -75.85 5.96 38.84
CA VAL A 1046 -76.98 6.88 38.87
C VAL A 1046 -77.72 6.80 37.55
N VAL A 1047 -79.01 6.47 37.64
CA VAL A 1047 -79.94 6.30 36.51
C VAL A 1047 -80.87 7.50 36.49
N HIS A 1048 -80.94 8.23 35.37
CA HIS A 1048 -81.80 9.40 35.24
C HIS A 1048 -82.60 9.39 33.94
N GLY A 1049 -83.94 9.38 34.08
CA GLY A 1049 -84.85 9.63 32.98
C GLY A 1049 -85.09 8.49 31.98
N LEU A 1050 -84.85 7.22 32.31
CA LEU A 1050 -85.06 6.11 31.36
C LEU A 1050 -86.54 5.98 30.95
N HIS A 1051 -86.80 5.87 29.66
CA HIS A 1051 -88.12 5.64 29.08
C HIS A 1051 -88.45 4.16 29.03
N LEU A 1052 -89.55 3.78 29.68
CA LEU A 1052 -90.02 2.38 29.71
C LEU A 1052 -90.54 1.89 28.36
N THR A 1053 -91.01 2.78 27.50
CA THR A 1053 -91.43 2.45 26.13
C THR A 1053 -90.25 1.90 25.33
N GLU A 1054 -89.11 2.60 25.37
CA GLU A 1054 -87.90 2.20 24.64
C GLU A 1054 -87.31 0.89 25.17
N LEU A 1055 -87.50 0.58 26.46
CA LEU A 1055 -87.15 -0.73 27.03
C LEU A 1055 -88.03 -1.86 26.44
N ILE A 1056 -89.35 -1.66 26.34
CA ILE A 1056 -90.28 -2.62 25.75
C ILE A 1056 -89.97 -2.85 24.26
N ASP A 1057 -89.68 -1.78 23.52
CA ASP A 1057 -89.31 -1.84 22.11
C ASP A 1057 -87.96 -2.54 21.91
N THR A 1058 -86.97 -2.29 22.77
CA THR A 1058 -85.64 -2.94 22.73
C THR A 1058 -85.72 -4.44 23.02
N LEU A 1059 -86.62 -4.85 23.92
CA LEU A 1059 -86.88 -6.26 24.23
C LEU A 1059 -87.75 -6.97 23.16
N GLU A 1060 -88.22 -6.25 22.13
CA GLU A 1060 -89.23 -6.68 21.15
C GLU A 1060 -90.46 -7.36 21.80
N ALA A 1061 -90.90 -6.86 22.98
CA ALA A 1061 -91.98 -7.44 23.77
C ALA A 1061 -93.37 -7.13 23.17
N LYS A 1062 -93.63 -7.69 21.99
CA LYS A 1062 -94.73 -7.34 21.06
C LYS A 1062 -96.13 -7.34 21.69
N ASP A 1063 -96.39 -8.19 22.67
CA ASP A 1063 -97.69 -8.34 23.33
C ASP A 1063 -97.96 -7.30 24.44
N ILE A 1064 -96.97 -6.48 24.83
CA ILE A 1064 -97.05 -5.55 25.96
C ILE A 1064 -96.80 -4.10 25.50
N GLU A 1065 -97.40 -3.14 26.19
CA GLU A 1065 -97.03 -1.73 26.18
C GLU A 1065 -96.82 -1.26 27.62
N MET A 1066 -95.69 -0.59 27.87
CA MET A 1066 -95.39 0.04 29.16
C MET A 1066 -94.81 1.44 28.89
N THR A 1067 -95.36 2.46 29.52
CA THR A 1067 -94.94 3.86 29.38
C THR A 1067 -94.53 4.44 30.72
N GLY A 1068 -93.79 5.54 30.71
CA GLY A 1068 -93.34 6.25 31.90
C GLY A 1068 -91.83 6.43 31.96
N ILE A 1069 -91.39 7.32 32.86
CA ILE A 1069 -89.99 7.74 33.02
C ILE A 1069 -89.47 7.22 34.36
N VAL A 1070 -88.25 6.65 34.39
CA VAL A 1070 -87.67 5.99 35.56
C VAL A 1070 -86.32 6.61 35.96
N ASP A 1071 -86.17 6.85 37.25
CA ASP A 1071 -84.97 7.38 37.92
C ASP A 1071 -84.50 6.41 39.02
N GLY A 1072 -83.22 6.45 39.42
CA GLY A 1072 -82.77 5.62 40.54
C GLY A 1072 -81.25 5.47 40.71
N ARG A 1073 -80.86 4.47 41.50
CA ARG A 1073 -79.47 4.07 41.73
C ARG A 1073 -79.33 2.55 41.77
N LEU A 1074 -78.35 2.04 41.04
CA LEU A 1074 -77.97 0.62 41.05
C LEU A 1074 -76.56 0.51 41.65
N PRO A 1075 -76.39 -0.02 42.88
CA PRO A 1075 -75.08 -0.30 43.45
C PRO A 1075 -74.42 -1.45 42.69
N LEU A 1076 -73.52 -1.12 41.76
CA LEU A 1076 -72.81 -2.07 40.92
C LEU A 1076 -71.46 -2.41 41.55
N ALA A 1077 -71.21 -3.69 41.76
CA ALA A 1077 -69.93 -4.25 42.15
C ALA A 1077 -69.42 -5.20 41.05
N PHE A 1078 -68.16 -5.62 41.16
CA PHE A 1078 -67.64 -6.76 40.39
C PHE A 1078 -67.06 -7.80 41.35
N VAL A 1079 -67.32 -9.08 41.08
CA VAL A 1079 -66.83 -10.22 41.87
C VAL A 1079 -66.35 -11.30 40.90
N ASP A 1080 -65.07 -11.66 40.99
CA ASP A 1080 -64.40 -12.62 40.10
C ASP A 1080 -64.53 -12.25 38.60
N GLY A 1081 -64.62 -10.95 38.30
CA GLY A 1081 -64.83 -10.38 36.96
C GLY A 1081 -66.30 -10.26 36.53
N ASN A 1082 -67.24 -10.76 37.32
CA ASN A 1082 -68.67 -10.75 37.01
C ASN A 1082 -69.34 -9.54 37.67
N PRO A 1083 -70.17 -8.75 36.95
CA PRO A 1083 -70.95 -7.68 37.57
C PRO A 1083 -71.98 -8.25 38.55
N VAL A 1084 -72.19 -7.55 39.67
CA VAL A 1084 -73.15 -7.88 40.72
C VAL A 1084 -73.90 -6.62 41.12
N ILE A 1085 -75.21 -6.70 41.32
CA ILE A 1085 -76.01 -5.60 41.90
C ILE A 1085 -76.74 -6.14 43.12
N GLU A 1086 -76.66 -5.43 44.24
CA GLU A 1086 -77.41 -5.74 45.46
C GLU A 1086 -78.19 -4.50 45.89
N ASN A 1087 -79.49 -4.67 46.19
CA ASN A 1087 -80.38 -3.59 46.62
C ASN A 1087 -80.44 -2.39 45.63
N GLY A 1088 -80.44 -2.67 44.32
CA GLY A 1088 -80.67 -1.65 43.30
C GLY A 1088 -82.10 -1.09 43.38
N GLU A 1089 -82.26 0.22 43.46
CA GLU A 1089 -83.57 0.89 43.53
C GLU A 1089 -83.81 1.77 42.30
N LEU A 1090 -84.89 1.48 41.58
CA LEU A 1090 -85.45 2.36 40.54
C LEU A 1090 -86.90 2.75 40.88
N HIS A 1091 -87.33 3.93 40.46
CA HIS A 1091 -88.68 4.43 40.68
C HIS A 1091 -89.20 5.25 39.49
N ALA A 1092 -90.50 5.17 39.22
CA ALA A 1092 -91.11 6.01 38.20
C ALA A 1092 -91.33 7.44 38.69
N ARG A 1093 -91.03 8.41 37.83
CA ARG A 1093 -91.28 9.84 38.00
C ARG A 1093 -92.79 10.12 37.90
N TYR A 1094 -93.30 11.04 38.72
CA TYR A 1094 -94.69 11.50 38.62
C TYR A 1094 -94.95 12.14 37.24
N PRO A 1095 -96.10 11.91 36.56
CA PRO A 1095 -97.33 11.28 37.06
C PRO A 1095 -97.35 9.74 37.05
N GLY A 1096 -96.29 9.06 36.61
CA GLY A 1096 -96.23 7.61 36.49
C GLY A 1096 -96.30 7.15 35.03
N GLY A 1097 -97.19 6.21 34.73
CA GLY A 1097 -97.31 5.62 33.39
C GLY A 1097 -98.45 4.62 33.23
N ILE A 1098 -98.50 3.96 32.08
CA ILE A 1098 -99.50 2.94 31.73
C ILE A 1098 -98.78 1.60 31.54
N LEU A 1099 -99.40 0.52 31.98
CA LEU A 1099 -99.05 -0.86 31.64
C LEU A 1099 -100.30 -1.54 31.07
N LYS A 1100 -100.18 -2.11 29.87
CA LYS A 1100 -101.24 -2.92 29.25
C LYS A 1100 -100.65 -4.02 28.36
N TYR A 1101 -101.41 -5.09 28.15
CA TYR A 1101 -101.20 -5.98 27.01
C TYR A 1101 -101.96 -5.44 25.79
N LYS A 1102 -101.53 -5.82 24.59
CA LYS A 1102 -102.19 -5.45 23.34
C LYS A 1102 -103.42 -6.31 23.10
N GLU A 1103 -104.41 -5.74 22.42
CA GLU A 1103 -105.57 -6.50 21.95
C GLU A 1103 -105.10 -7.53 20.90
N ASP A 1104 -105.83 -8.64 20.78
CA ASP A 1104 -105.47 -9.84 19.99
C ASP A 1104 -104.15 -10.55 20.33
N SER A 1105 -103.37 -10.08 21.31
CA SER A 1105 -102.12 -10.72 21.77
C SER A 1105 -102.31 -12.14 22.30
N ALA A 1106 -101.24 -12.94 22.31
CA ALA A 1106 -101.29 -14.27 22.93
C ALA A 1106 -101.56 -14.17 24.44
N ILE A 1107 -101.15 -13.09 25.09
CA ILE A 1107 -101.51 -12.77 26.48
C ILE A 1107 -103.04 -12.62 26.63
N ALA A 1108 -103.70 -11.84 25.76
CA ALA A 1108 -105.16 -11.67 25.79
C ALA A 1108 -105.89 -13.01 25.59
N GLN A 1109 -105.53 -13.76 24.55
CA GLN A 1109 -106.13 -15.06 24.22
C GLN A 1109 -106.00 -16.07 25.37
N ASN A 1110 -104.81 -16.15 26.00
CA ASN A 1110 -104.59 -17.05 27.13
C ASN A 1110 -105.37 -16.63 28.39
N ILE A 1111 -105.51 -15.32 28.66
CA ILE A 1111 -106.31 -14.80 29.79
C ILE A 1111 -107.79 -15.15 29.59
N GLU A 1112 -108.32 -14.99 28.38
CA GLU A 1112 -109.72 -15.29 28.06
C GLU A 1112 -110.01 -16.80 28.09
N ALA A 1113 -109.04 -17.64 27.69
CA ALA A 1113 -109.13 -19.10 27.74
C ALA A 1113 -108.96 -19.69 29.15
N ALA A 1114 -108.33 -18.99 30.10
CA ALA A 1114 -107.91 -19.55 31.40
C ALA A 1114 -109.06 -19.95 32.34
N GLY A 1115 -110.26 -19.39 32.18
CA GLY A 1115 -111.48 -19.76 32.93
C GLY A 1115 -111.52 -19.41 34.43
N GLU A 1116 -110.37 -19.30 35.12
CA GLU A 1116 -110.31 -19.00 36.55
C GLU A 1116 -110.68 -17.54 36.86
N GLN A 1117 -111.65 -17.34 37.77
CA GLN A 1117 -112.17 -16.01 38.12
C GLN A 1117 -111.08 -15.04 38.62
N ASN A 1118 -110.09 -15.52 39.38
CA ASN A 1118 -109.02 -14.68 39.90
C ASN A 1118 -108.06 -14.20 38.80
N LEU A 1119 -107.67 -15.09 37.87
CA LEU A 1119 -106.84 -14.74 36.71
C LEU A 1119 -107.60 -13.79 35.77
N LEU A 1120 -108.89 -14.02 35.56
CA LEU A 1120 -109.76 -13.13 34.76
C LEU A 1120 -109.89 -11.73 35.38
N VAL A 1121 -109.89 -11.58 36.71
CA VAL A 1121 -109.89 -10.27 37.39
C VAL A 1121 -108.54 -9.57 37.25
N VAL A 1122 -107.43 -10.26 37.49
CA VAL A 1122 -106.08 -9.68 37.32
C VAL A 1122 -105.82 -9.29 35.87
N GLY A 1123 -106.21 -10.15 34.92
CA GLY A 1123 -106.12 -9.88 33.48
C GLY A 1123 -106.96 -8.68 33.04
N LYS A 1124 -108.18 -8.52 33.57
CA LYS A 1124 -108.99 -7.31 33.32
C LYS A 1124 -108.32 -6.06 33.89
N ILE A 1125 -107.80 -6.11 35.11
CA ILE A 1125 -107.07 -4.98 35.72
C ILE A 1125 -105.86 -4.60 34.86
N LEU A 1126 -105.09 -5.57 34.36
CA LEU A 1126 -103.91 -5.33 33.51
C LEU A 1126 -104.23 -4.98 32.03
N LYS A 1127 -105.50 -4.92 31.61
CA LYS A 1127 -105.85 -4.49 30.23
C LYS A 1127 -105.59 -2.99 29.99
N ASN A 1128 -105.68 -2.16 31.04
CA ASN A 1128 -105.50 -0.71 30.95
C ASN A 1128 -105.07 -0.15 32.32
N TYR A 1129 -103.90 -0.56 32.82
CA TYR A 1129 -103.48 -0.24 34.19
C TYR A 1129 -102.63 1.04 34.25
N HIS A 1130 -103.23 2.12 34.77
CA HIS A 1130 -102.61 3.43 34.95
C HIS A 1130 -102.01 3.52 36.34
N TYR A 1131 -100.67 3.47 36.43
CA TYR A 1131 -99.94 3.51 37.69
C TYR A 1131 -99.33 4.89 37.95
N ARG A 1132 -99.41 5.33 39.21
CA ARG A 1132 -98.89 6.64 39.66
C ARG A 1132 -97.50 6.52 40.28
N THR A 1133 -97.21 5.36 40.88
CA THR A 1133 -95.88 5.04 41.43
C THR A 1133 -95.52 3.62 41.04
N LEU A 1134 -94.31 3.45 40.51
CA LEU A 1134 -93.62 2.18 40.41
C LEU A 1134 -92.37 2.29 41.28
N LYS A 1135 -92.13 1.29 42.14
CA LYS A 1135 -90.84 1.06 42.80
C LYS A 1135 -90.31 -0.30 42.37
N VAL A 1136 -89.05 -0.36 41.98
CA VAL A 1136 -88.37 -1.59 41.55
C VAL A 1136 -87.17 -1.81 42.45
N HIS A 1137 -87.11 -2.96 43.10
CA HIS A 1137 -85.88 -3.47 43.70
C HIS A 1137 -85.27 -4.49 42.73
N LEU A 1138 -83.97 -4.39 42.48
CA LEU A 1138 -83.24 -5.22 41.54
C LEU A 1138 -81.96 -5.75 42.20
N ASP A 1139 -81.85 -7.07 42.23
CA ASP A 1139 -80.63 -7.80 42.58
C ASP A 1139 -80.14 -8.54 41.32
N TYR A 1140 -78.83 -8.60 41.10
CA TYR A 1140 -78.22 -9.31 39.97
C TYR A 1140 -77.01 -10.09 40.48
N SER A 1141 -77.06 -11.42 40.37
CA SER A 1141 -76.01 -12.30 40.91
C SER A 1141 -74.93 -12.61 39.86
N LYS A 1142 -73.73 -12.98 40.34
CA LYS A 1142 -72.56 -13.29 39.50
C LYS A 1142 -72.78 -14.46 38.53
N GLU A 1143 -73.77 -15.31 38.78
CA GLU A 1143 -74.23 -16.39 37.89
C GLU A 1143 -75.05 -15.88 36.69
N GLY A 1144 -75.26 -14.57 36.56
CA GLY A 1144 -76.00 -13.94 35.47
C GLY A 1144 -77.51 -13.83 35.70
N VAL A 1145 -77.97 -14.08 36.93
CA VAL A 1145 -79.40 -14.12 37.27
C VAL A 1145 -79.85 -12.80 37.88
N MET A 1146 -80.73 -12.09 37.17
CA MET A 1146 -81.46 -10.94 37.69
C MET A 1146 -82.67 -11.42 38.50
N ARG A 1147 -82.95 -10.75 39.61
CA ARG A 1147 -84.20 -10.83 40.37
C ARG A 1147 -84.76 -9.43 40.55
N THR A 1148 -86.02 -9.23 40.19
CA THR A 1148 -86.65 -7.91 40.14
C THR A 1148 -88.00 -7.94 40.82
N LYS A 1149 -88.17 -7.11 41.85
CA LYS A 1149 -89.43 -6.94 42.60
C LYS A 1149 -90.02 -5.57 42.29
N ALA A 1150 -91.02 -5.54 41.41
CA ALA A 1150 -91.69 -4.32 40.97
C ALA A 1150 -93.04 -4.15 41.69
N ALA A 1151 -93.13 -3.12 42.53
CA ALA A 1151 -94.33 -2.73 43.27
C ALA A 1151 -94.97 -1.50 42.60
N PHE A 1152 -96.09 -1.72 41.93
CA PHE A 1152 -96.90 -0.68 41.30
C PHE A 1152 -98.05 -0.27 42.20
N LYS A 1153 -98.40 1.02 42.19
CA LYS A 1153 -99.66 1.53 42.76
C LYS A 1153 -100.39 2.33 41.68
N GLY A 1154 -101.62 1.93 41.37
CA GLY A 1154 -102.36 2.44 40.24
C GLY A 1154 -103.83 2.11 40.32
N HIS A 1155 -104.50 2.18 39.17
CA HIS A 1155 -105.89 1.79 38.96
C HIS A 1155 -106.08 1.45 37.49
N ASN A 1156 -107.16 0.75 37.15
CA ASN A 1156 -107.67 0.67 35.79
C ASN A 1156 -109.02 1.40 35.77
N PRO A 1157 -109.24 2.41 34.90
CA PRO A 1157 -110.47 3.19 34.89
C PRO A 1157 -111.70 2.35 34.51
N ASP A 1158 -111.51 1.31 33.69
CA ASP A 1158 -112.55 0.47 33.10
C ASP A 1158 -112.99 -0.67 34.05
N VAL A 1159 -112.33 -0.82 35.20
CA VAL A 1159 -112.47 -1.98 36.09
C VAL A 1159 -112.65 -1.54 37.55
N LEU A 1160 -113.55 -2.22 38.29
CA LEU A 1160 -113.83 -1.97 39.72
C LEU A 1160 -114.11 -0.48 40.06
N SER A 1161 -114.72 0.26 39.13
CA SER A 1161 -115.01 1.70 39.24
C SER A 1161 -113.77 2.56 39.52
N GLY A 1162 -112.62 2.24 38.91
CA GLY A 1162 -111.38 3.02 39.06
C GLY A 1162 -110.74 2.93 40.45
N ARG A 1163 -111.14 1.95 41.29
CA ARG A 1163 -110.55 1.76 42.62
C ARG A 1163 -109.03 1.52 42.53
N PRO A 1164 -108.23 2.08 43.46
CA PRO A 1164 -106.80 1.80 43.51
C PRO A 1164 -106.50 0.30 43.71
N VAL A 1165 -105.63 -0.25 42.86
CA VAL A 1165 -105.08 -1.59 42.97
C VAL A 1165 -103.56 -1.47 43.07
N ASN A 1166 -102.96 -2.24 43.98
CA ASN A 1166 -101.51 -2.39 44.04
C ASN A 1166 -101.15 -3.72 43.36
N VAL A 1167 -100.18 -3.69 42.44
CA VAL A 1167 -99.70 -4.89 41.74
C VAL A 1167 -98.24 -5.11 42.11
N ASN A 1168 -97.91 -6.27 42.66
CA ASN A 1168 -96.54 -6.66 42.98
C ASN A 1168 -96.12 -7.78 42.03
N LEU A 1169 -95.15 -7.50 41.17
CA LEU A 1169 -94.56 -8.47 40.26
C LEU A 1169 -93.17 -8.87 40.75
N SER A 1170 -92.83 -10.16 40.63
CA SER A 1170 -91.50 -10.68 40.88
C SER A 1170 -91.03 -11.44 39.64
N VAL A 1171 -89.95 -10.97 39.02
CA VAL A 1171 -89.36 -11.56 37.81
C VAL A 1171 -87.98 -12.11 38.15
N GLN A 1172 -87.61 -13.26 37.57
CA GLN A 1172 -86.24 -13.79 37.62
C GLN A 1172 -85.83 -14.19 36.20
N GLU A 1173 -84.67 -13.72 35.73
CA GLU A 1173 -84.21 -13.88 34.34
C GLU A 1173 -82.70 -14.10 34.26
N ASN A 1174 -82.23 -14.85 33.26
CA ASN A 1174 -80.81 -15.02 32.93
C ASN A 1174 -80.40 -13.99 31.87
N ILE A 1175 -79.83 -12.87 32.30
CA ILE A 1175 -79.52 -11.74 31.41
C ILE A 1175 -78.51 -12.11 30.31
N PRO A 1176 -77.43 -12.88 30.56
CA PRO A 1176 -76.55 -13.35 29.49
C PRO A 1176 -77.26 -14.19 28.42
N ALA A 1177 -78.20 -15.06 28.79
CA ALA A 1177 -78.98 -15.86 27.86
C ALA A 1177 -79.99 -15.01 27.07
N LEU A 1178 -80.66 -14.06 27.73
CA LEU A 1178 -81.57 -13.09 27.10
C LEU A 1178 -80.83 -12.23 26.07
N ILE A 1179 -79.72 -11.59 26.46
CA ILE A 1179 -78.88 -10.76 25.57
C ILE A 1179 -78.35 -11.59 24.40
N LYS A 1180 -77.92 -12.84 24.62
CA LYS A 1180 -77.50 -13.73 23.52
C LYS A 1180 -78.64 -14.01 22.54
N THR A 1181 -79.86 -14.23 23.04
CA THR A 1181 -81.04 -14.51 22.24
C THR A 1181 -81.46 -13.28 21.42
N LEU A 1182 -81.54 -12.10 22.06
CA LEU A 1182 -81.82 -10.82 21.40
C LEU A 1182 -80.78 -10.49 20.32
N ASN A 1183 -79.48 -10.64 20.62
CA ASN A 1183 -78.41 -10.41 19.64
C ASN A 1183 -78.46 -11.36 18.44
N MET A 1184 -78.89 -12.62 18.62
CA MET A 1184 -79.07 -13.55 17.50
C MET A 1184 -80.25 -13.11 16.62
N ILE A 1185 -81.40 -12.79 17.22
CA ILE A 1185 -82.63 -12.38 16.50
C ILE A 1185 -82.42 -11.04 15.78
N ASN A 1186 -81.88 -10.03 16.47
CA ASN A 1186 -81.76 -8.67 15.95
C ASN A 1186 -80.49 -8.42 15.12
N SER A 1187 -79.61 -9.41 14.94
CA SER A 1187 -78.33 -9.30 14.22
C SER A 1187 -78.43 -8.50 12.91
N ALA A 1188 -79.28 -8.91 11.97
CA ALA A 1188 -79.45 -8.25 10.68
C ALA A 1188 -80.07 -6.83 10.78
N LYS A 1189 -80.90 -6.58 11.82
CA LYS A 1189 -81.54 -5.28 12.08
C LYS A 1189 -80.55 -4.28 12.69
N LEU A 1190 -79.69 -4.76 13.59
CA LEU A 1190 -78.55 -4.02 14.15
C LEU A 1190 -77.50 -3.71 13.07
N GLU A 1191 -77.15 -4.68 12.23
CA GLU A 1191 -76.22 -4.48 11.11
C GLU A 1191 -76.76 -3.43 10.13
N ALA A 1192 -78.04 -3.51 9.74
CA ALA A 1192 -78.67 -2.51 8.87
C ALA A 1192 -78.76 -1.10 9.51
N LEU A 1193 -79.03 -1.00 10.82
CA LEU A 1193 -79.00 0.30 11.53
C LEU A 1193 -77.59 0.89 11.54
N PHE A 1194 -76.58 0.09 11.92
CA PHE A 1194 -75.17 0.51 11.99
C PHE A 1194 -74.62 0.93 10.61
N LEU A 1195 -74.93 0.17 9.55
CA LEU A 1195 -74.57 0.50 8.17
C LEU A 1195 -75.24 1.78 7.66
N LYS A 1196 -76.52 1.99 7.99
CA LYS A 1196 -77.29 3.19 7.63
C LYS A 1196 -76.80 4.43 8.37
N GLN A 1197 -76.40 4.29 9.63
CA GLN A 1197 -75.93 5.38 10.49
C GLN A 1197 -74.49 5.80 10.14
N MET A 1198 -73.63 4.86 9.72
CA MET A 1198 -72.33 5.16 9.08
C MET A 1198 -72.43 5.59 7.60
N GLY A 1199 -73.63 5.67 7.02
CA GLY A 1199 -73.84 6.09 5.62
C GLY A 1199 -73.22 5.15 4.56
N ILE A 1200 -73.03 3.87 4.89
CA ILE A 1200 -72.45 2.86 4.00
C ILE A 1200 -73.49 2.31 3.02
N ASP A 1201 -74.75 2.19 3.45
CA ASP A 1201 -75.88 1.90 2.55
C ASP A 1201 -76.43 3.18 1.92
N LYS A 1202 -76.51 3.17 0.58
CA LYS A 1202 -77.20 4.15 -0.28
C LYS A 1202 -77.85 3.43 -1.47
#